data_AF-A0A7X7KNZ1-F1
#
_entry.id   AF-A0A7X7KNZ1-F1
#
_cell.length_a   1.000
_cell.length_b   1.000
_cell.length_c   1.000
_cell.angle_alpha   90.00
_cell.angle_beta   90.00
_cell.angle_gamma   90.00
#
_symmetry.space_group_name_H-M   'P 1'
#
loop_
_entity.id
_entity.type
_entity.pdbx_description
1 polymer ?
#
loop_
_entity_poly.entity_id
_entity_poly.type
_entity_poly.pdbx_seq_one_letter_code
_entity_poly.pdbx_strand_id
1 'polypeptide(L)'
;MAYLQITNDAGKVWFDDASLVIKQPPPEPLPPAPRIALLSDLADDHVVIQRARVLFEDGLVRVDPEAPGAFDGAVGALALYDGAVPSGLWSTVETFAQGGGRVFMDIRAFALCHGTSAVETVVGVADGGTLAQRTATGLTVTQQADATAGFEIGQIMPRARWPDGKLYVLPQGFALPQMTTLATAPGGESGLVSVGAGAGQITACDLLSLREPYYTYIDAIYAFTPVSAALGNPPLMGQYYTDYWGYDGVTNEMRRLADTYPAISMEYEGEASGGYKLWSLNLGTPGKPLYFFYAAAHGIEWEQGYGLMTLARLIAEGELDDVVDLDKLQIKIIPLLNPSGYTHRRRQNHNGVNLNRNGQYGWEEYSGQDTNGDGVYGPFDYDWKGTAPHGEPESAVYKRISEIPELHCVLDFHGNGAASANRYSMISILGHPDNEIFATEMHRLVNARLRGRHLLRQGGETAVSQYQLDRLSVGGRTPYLVNTSTVNKFGMLIELPAQYANSYGTLMQTDITCEICRAVFSVYQPPEPVVPPVQLGSMMDLRAKARANTNLIHHYTFEGPHQGPSGVTTNLSHGDYLLDRKGDLHLAAWNYTPYRVEYGPGADALSRAGTGADVANNWNYGAGWSTTNAVSLPATLTVECVLRPNALPAAGSGSGYIV
;
A
#
# COMPACT_ATOMS: atom_id res chain seq x y z
N MET A 1 -20.76 -4.82 27.83
CA MET A 1 -20.46 -4.42 26.44
C MET A 1 -19.09 -3.78 26.50
N ALA A 2 -18.07 -4.38 25.87
CA ALA A 2 -16.68 -3.95 26.08
C ALA A 2 -16.31 -2.87 25.06
N TYR A 3 -15.83 -1.72 25.54
CA TYR A 3 -15.30 -0.65 24.70
C TYR A 3 -13.79 -0.85 24.52
N LEU A 4 -13.34 -0.92 23.27
CA LEU A 4 -11.92 -0.88 22.92
C LEU A 4 -11.56 0.57 22.58
N GLN A 5 -10.72 1.20 23.41
CA GLN A 5 -10.12 2.49 23.08
C GLN A 5 -8.63 2.26 22.77
N ILE A 6 -8.20 2.66 21.58
CA ILE A 6 -6.82 2.57 21.12
C ILE A 6 -6.19 3.96 21.17
N THR A 7 -4.99 4.07 21.75
CA THR A 7 -4.21 5.32 21.73
C THR A 7 -2.72 4.95 21.71
N ASN A 8 -1.96 5.46 20.74
CA ASN A 8 -0.51 5.24 20.60
C ASN A 8 -0.11 3.75 20.65
N ASP A 9 -0.62 2.94 19.72
CA ASP A 9 -0.29 1.52 19.54
C ASP A 9 -0.63 0.59 20.73
N ALA A 10 -1.40 1.11 21.69
CA ALA A 10 -1.94 0.37 22.82
C ALA A 10 -3.47 0.47 22.85
N GLY A 11 -4.14 -0.67 22.65
CA GLY A 11 -5.56 -0.83 22.91
C GLY A 11 -5.81 -1.33 24.33
N LYS A 12 -6.75 -0.72 25.04
CA LYS A 12 -7.33 -1.31 26.26
C LYS A 12 -8.78 -1.64 26.02
N VAL A 13 -9.13 -2.91 26.16
CA VAL A 13 -10.51 -3.36 26.30
C VAL A 13 -10.83 -3.51 27.77
N TRP A 14 -11.91 -2.90 28.21
CA TRP A 14 -12.44 -3.09 29.56
C TRP A 14 -13.56 -4.13 29.51
N PHE A 15 -13.30 -5.31 30.06
CA PHE A 15 -14.34 -6.22 30.51
C PHE A 15 -14.59 -5.96 32.01
N ASP A 16 -15.75 -6.36 32.52
CA ASP A 16 -16.12 -6.13 33.92
C ASP A 16 -15.13 -6.80 34.91
N ASP A 17 -14.24 -7.67 34.42
CA ASP A 17 -13.33 -8.53 35.18
C ASP A 17 -11.96 -8.84 34.51
N ALA A 18 -11.66 -8.30 33.32
CA ALA A 18 -10.36 -8.47 32.65
C ALA A 18 -9.98 -7.30 31.74
N SER A 19 -8.67 -7.05 31.60
CA SER A 19 -8.14 -6.12 30.58
C SER A 19 -7.29 -6.89 29.56
N LEU A 20 -7.70 -6.88 28.30
CA LEU A 20 -6.87 -7.35 27.20
C LEU A 20 -6.01 -6.17 26.72
N VAL A 21 -4.69 -6.32 26.79
CA VAL A 21 -3.73 -5.39 26.19
C VAL A 21 -3.18 -6.05 24.93
N ILE A 22 -3.74 -5.69 23.78
CA ILE A 22 -3.14 -6.05 22.50
C ILE A 22 -2.00 -5.06 22.28
N LYS A 23 -0.77 -5.53 22.46
CA LYS A 23 0.41 -4.82 21.95
C LYS A 23 0.59 -5.27 20.52
N GLN A 24 0.13 -4.47 19.57
CA GLN A 24 0.78 -4.56 18.27
C GLN A 24 2.24 -4.19 18.50
N PRO A 25 3.22 -4.98 18.03
CA PRO A 25 4.58 -4.49 18.01
C PRO A 25 4.58 -3.14 17.28
N PRO A 26 5.26 -2.10 17.80
CA PRO A 26 5.35 -0.85 17.07
C PRO A 26 5.83 -1.15 15.66
N PRO A 27 5.32 -0.45 14.63
CA PRO A 27 5.78 -0.64 13.27
C PRO A 27 7.31 -0.62 13.27
N GLU A 28 7.94 -1.60 12.62
CA GLU A 28 9.39 -1.58 12.50
C GLU A 28 9.81 -0.22 11.93
N PRO A 29 10.77 0.47 12.57
CA PRO A 29 11.22 1.75 12.06
C PRO A 29 11.69 1.56 10.61
N LEU A 30 11.32 2.52 9.75
CA LEU A 30 11.81 2.50 8.37
C LEU A 30 13.34 2.37 8.38
N PRO A 31 13.91 1.56 7.47
CA PRO A 31 15.36 1.50 7.34
C PRO A 31 15.91 2.92 7.12
N PRO A 32 17.12 3.25 7.57
CA PRO A 32 17.69 4.57 7.31
C PRO A 32 17.75 4.84 5.80
N ALA A 33 17.56 6.10 5.39
CA ALA A 33 17.70 6.49 4.01
C ALA A 33 19.12 6.16 3.51
N PRO A 34 19.30 5.58 2.31
CA PRO A 34 20.63 5.28 1.80
C PRO A 34 21.47 6.56 1.67
N ARG A 35 22.73 6.51 2.11
CA ARG A 35 23.63 7.67 2.03
C ARG A 35 23.99 7.93 0.56
N ILE A 36 23.67 9.13 0.08
CA ILE A 36 24.04 9.67 -1.23
C ILE A 36 25.00 10.84 -1.01
N ALA A 37 26.22 10.75 -1.55
CA ALA A 37 27.20 11.83 -1.50
C ALA A 37 26.81 12.93 -2.50
N LEU A 38 26.52 14.14 -2.02
CA LEU A 38 26.24 15.31 -2.84
C LEU A 38 27.52 16.12 -3.06
N LEU A 39 27.94 16.22 -4.33
CA LEU A 39 29.05 17.04 -4.78
C LEU A 39 28.50 18.22 -5.57
N SER A 40 28.53 19.43 -5.02
CA SER A 40 27.85 20.55 -5.65
C SER A 40 28.39 21.91 -5.21
N ASP A 41 28.38 22.86 -6.15
CA ASP A 41 28.58 24.30 -5.91
C ASP A 41 27.27 25.06 -5.62
N LEU A 42 26.12 24.40 -5.81
CA LEU A 42 24.80 24.99 -5.60
C LEU A 42 24.58 25.23 -4.11
N ALA A 43 23.94 26.36 -3.78
CA ALA A 43 23.54 26.67 -2.41
C ALA A 43 22.51 25.66 -1.90
N ASP A 44 22.42 25.48 -0.57
CA ASP A 44 21.50 24.51 0.03
C ASP A 44 20.03 24.84 -0.23
N ASP A 45 19.68 26.12 -0.43
CA ASP A 45 18.36 26.59 -0.79
C ASP A 45 18.07 26.53 -2.30
N HIS A 46 19.03 26.09 -3.12
CA HIS A 46 18.82 25.90 -4.55
C HIS A 46 17.70 24.86 -4.78
N VAL A 47 16.76 25.18 -5.67
CA VAL A 47 15.53 24.39 -5.85
C VAL A 47 15.78 22.92 -6.20
N VAL A 48 16.82 22.62 -6.96
CA VAL A 48 17.18 21.22 -7.29
C VAL A 48 17.73 20.49 -6.06
N ILE A 49 18.50 21.17 -5.21
CA ILE A 49 19.02 20.59 -3.96
C ILE A 49 17.87 20.30 -3.00
N GLN A 50 16.91 21.22 -2.86
CA GLN A 50 15.71 21.01 -2.05
C GLN A 50 14.90 19.80 -2.54
N ARG A 51 14.72 19.64 -3.85
CA ARG A 51 14.03 18.47 -4.43
C ARG A 51 14.80 17.17 -4.21
N ALA A 52 16.13 17.18 -4.38
CA ALA A 52 16.98 16.02 -4.09
C ALA A 52 16.91 15.63 -2.61
N ARG A 53 16.85 16.60 -1.69
CA ARG A 53 16.63 16.36 -0.24
C ARG A 53 15.26 15.75 0.03
N VAL A 54 14.21 16.10 -0.71
CA VAL A 54 12.90 15.42 -0.58
C VAL A 54 13.01 13.96 -1.02
N LEU A 55 13.73 13.67 -2.11
CA LEU A 55 13.86 12.32 -2.65
C LEU A 55 14.71 11.40 -1.77
N PHE A 56 15.86 11.90 -1.30
CA PHE A 56 16.85 11.11 -0.56
C PHE A 56 16.83 11.36 0.96
N GLU A 57 15.95 12.25 1.43
CA GLU A 57 15.77 12.61 2.83
C GLU A 57 17.10 13.01 3.50
N ASP A 58 17.32 12.59 4.75
CA ASP A 58 18.56 12.77 5.49
C ASP A 58 19.73 11.95 4.91
N GLY A 59 19.48 11.08 3.92
CA GLY A 59 20.49 10.34 3.18
C GLY A 59 21.33 11.21 2.25
N LEU A 60 20.85 12.39 1.83
CA LEU A 60 21.63 13.31 0.99
C LEU A 60 22.66 14.10 1.81
N VAL A 61 23.92 13.70 1.73
CA VAL A 61 25.01 14.29 2.51
C VAL A 61 25.96 15.06 1.60
N ARG A 62 26.08 16.38 1.80
CA ARG A 62 27.07 17.19 1.08
C ARG A 62 28.48 16.81 1.51
N VAL A 63 29.36 16.61 0.55
CA VAL A 63 30.76 16.23 0.78
C VAL A 63 31.70 17.08 -0.07
N ASP A 64 32.92 17.24 0.43
CA ASP A 64 34.02 17.75 -0.37
C ASP A 64 34.62 16.56 -1.16
N PRO A 65 34.67 16.61 -2.51
CA PRO A 65 35.26 15.54 -3.33
C PRO A 65 36.69 15.17 -2.96
N GLU A 66 37.45 16.10 -2.39
CA GLU A 66 38.86 15.90 -2.06
C GLU A 66 39.08 15.49 -0.59
N ALA A 67 38.02 15.49 0.23
CA ALA A 67 38.11 15.09 1.63
C ALA A 67 38.30 13.56 1.77
N PRO A 68 39.23 13.10 2.63
CA PRO A 68 39.35 11.68 2.96
C PRO A 68 38.03 11.12 3.51
N GLY A 69 37.59 9.97 2.98
CA GLY A 69 36.37 9.31 3.42
C GLY A 69 35.06 9.97 2.96
N ALA A 70 35.13 10.88 1.98
CA ALA A 70 33.94 11.56 1.42
C ALA A 70 32.82 10.58 1.01
N PHE A 71 33.16 9.37 0.57
CA PHE A 71 32.22 8.36 0.09
C PHE A 71 31.97 7.21 1.08
N ASP A 72 32.48 7.28 2.31
CA ASP A 72 32.41 6.15 3.25
C ASP A 72 30.96 5.71 3.53
N GLY A 73 30.58 4.50 3.13
CA GLY A 73 29.21 4.01 3.28
C GLY A 73 28.17 4.72 2.40
N ALA A 74 28.59 5.55 1.44
CA ALA A 74 27.71 6.07 0.41
C ALA A 74 27.40 4.96 -0.61
N VAL A 75 26.11 4.77 -0.92
CA VAL A 75 25.67 3.82 -1.96
C VAL A 75 25.66 4.47 -3.35
N GLY A 76 25.70 5.80 -3.41
CA GLY A 76 25.77 6.56 -4.65
C GLY A 76 26.24 7.99 -4.46
N ALA A 77 26.46 8.68 -5.56
CA ALA A 77 26.91 10.07 -5.59
C ALA A 77 26.15 10.91 -6.62
N LEU A 78 25.76 12.12 -6.23
CA LEU A 78 25.06 13.09 -7.06
C LEU A 78 25.95 14.32 -7.26
N ALA A 79 26.40 14.55 -8.50
CA ALA A 79 27.27 15.67 -8.85
C ALA A 79 26.51 16.74 -9.63
N LEU A 80 26.32 17.92 -9.03
CA LEU A 80 25.55 19.03 -9.58
C LEU A 80 26.37 20.32 -9.54
N TYR A 81 26.89 20.72 -10.69
CA TYR A 81 27.67 21.96 -10.83
C TYR A 81 27.08 22.82 -11.94
N ASP A 82 26.77 24.08 -11.63
CA ASP A 82 26.35 25.08 -12.63
C ASP A 82 27.50 26.04 -12.99
N GLY A 83 28.46 26.22 -12.08
CA GLY A 83 29.65 27.02 -12.26
C GLY A 83 30.90 26.19 -12.62
N ALA A 84 32.03 26.53 -12.00
CA ALA A 84 33.30 25.86 -12.26
C ALA A 84 33.34 24.47 -11.62
N VAL A 85 33.71 23.47 -12.42
CA VAL A 85 33.89 22.10 -11.95
C VAL A 85 35.29 21.93 -11.33
N PRO A 86 35.43 21.36 -10.12
CA PRO A 86 36.73 21.07 -9.54
C PRO A 86 37.56 20.16 -10.44
N SER A 87 38.85 20.46 -10.62
CA SER A 87 39.73 19.69 -11.52
C SER A 87 39.86 18.21 -11.15
N GLY A 88 39.73 17.87 -9.86
CA GLY A 88 39.74 16.49 -9.36
C GLY A 88 38.39 15.76 -9.41
N LEU A 89 37.28 16.43 -9.80
CA LEU A 89 35.94 15.85 -9.70
C LEU A 89 35.84 14.53 -10.46
N TRP A 90 36.28 14.51 -11.73
CA TRP A 90 36.22 13.30 -12.56
C TRP A 90 36.98 12.14 -11.93
N SER A 91 38.25 12.34 -11.56
CA SER A 91 39.07 11.29 -10.96
C SER A 91 38.44 10.74 -9.68
N THR A 92 37.83 11.60 -8.87
CA THR A 92 37.16 11.21 -7.64
C THR A 92 35.93 10.35 -7.91
N VAL A 93 35.02 10.80 -8.78
CA VAL A 93 33.79 10.04 -9.06
C VAL A 93 34.07 8.76 -9.85
N GLU A 94 35.08 8.78 -10.72
CA GLU A 94 35.56 7.59 -11.44
C GLU A 94 36.15 6.56 -10.48
N THR A 95 36.97 6.97 -9.51
CA THR A 95 37.52 6.05 -8.50
C THR A 95 36.41 5.43 -7.65
N PHE A 96 35.42 6.24 -7.23
CA PHE A 96 34.25 5.73 -6.50
C PHE A 96 33.45 4.72 -7.34
N ALA A 97 33.20 5.04 -8.62
CA ALA A 97 32.49 4.15 -9.53
C ALA A 97 33.27 2.85 -9.79
N GLN A 98 34.59 2.92 -9.99
CA GLN A 98 35.46 1.74 -10.14
C GLN A 98 35.31 0.75 -8.99
N GLY A 99 35.10 1.24 -7.77
CA GLY A 99 34.83 0.46 -6.56
C GLY A 99 33.42 -0.13 -6.46
N GLY A 100 32.55 0.05 -7.47
CA GLY A 100 31.15 -0.38 -7.45
C GLY A 100 30.15 0.74 -7.16
N GLY A 101 30.61 1.98 -6.95
CA GLY A 101 29.76 3.13 -6.71
C GLY A 101 28.87 3.48 -7.92
N ARG A 102 27.69 4.03 -7.64
CA ARG A 102 26.77 4.55 -8.65
C ARG A 102 26.78 6.07 -8.63
N VAL A 103 26.97 6.71 -9.79
CA VAL A 103 27.08 8.17 -9.88
C VAL A 103 26.05 8.71 -10.87
N PHE A 104 25.37 9.79 -10.48
CA PHE A 104 24.62 10.64 -11.41
C PHE A 104 25.27 12.02 -11.48
N MET A 105 25.45 12.54 -12.70
CA MET A 105 25.98 13.88 -12.95
C MET A 105 25.01 14.70 -13.79
N ASP A 106 24.90 16.00 -13.52
CA ASP A 106 24.37 16.91 -14.54
C ASP A 106 25.28 16.89 -15.77
N ILE A 107 24.68 16.82 -16.97
CA ILE A 107 25.43 16.66 -18.23
C ILE A 107 26.40 17.81 -18.52
N ARG A 108 26.16 19.01 -17.99
CA ARG A 108 27.11 20.14 -18.09
C ARG A 108 28.38 19.86 -17.30
N ALA A 109 28.23 19.38 -16.06
CA ALA A 109 29.37 19.05 -15.21
C ALA A 109 30.19 17.90 -15.81
N PHE A 110 29.50 16.90 -16.37
CA PHE A 110 30.14 15.81 -17.10
C PHE A 110 30.93 16.31 -18.32
N ALA A 111 30.33 17.16 -19.16
CA ALA A 111 31.00 17.73 -20.33
C ALA A 111 32.28 18.52 -19.93
N LEU A 112 32.19 19.34 -18.88
CA LEU A 112 33.31 20.15 -18.37
C LEU A 112 34.45 19.28 -17.81
N CYS A 113 34.14 18.15 -17.16
CA CYS A 113 35.14 17.16 -16.73
C CYS A 113 35.98 16.63 -17.90
N HIS A 114 35.45 16.65 -19.12
CA HIS A 114 36.11 16.16 -20.33
C HIS A 114 36.59 17.28 -21.25
N GLY A 115 36.76 18.50 -20.71
CA GLY A 115 37.35 19.63 -21.44
C GLY A 115 36.48 20.15 -22.58
N THR A 116 35.17 19.92 -22.52
CA THR A 116 34.20 20.45 -23.48
C THR A 116 33.02 21.10 -22.77
N SER A 117 32.05 21.61 -23.52
CA SER A 117 30.81 22.19 -22.99
C SER A 117 29.61 21.44 -23.55
N ALA A 118 28.60 21.20 -22.71
CA ALA A 118 27.31 20.78 -23.20
C ALA A 118 26.69 21.88 -24.09
N VAL A 119 25.92 21.47 -25.08
CA VAL A 119 25.27 22.37 -26.04
C VAL A 119 23.77 22.41 -25.78
N GLU A 120 23.15 23.57 -25.94
CA GLU A 120 21.69 23.68 -25.89
C GLU A 120 21.09 23.17 -27.20
N THR A 121 20.24 22.14 -27.11
CA THR A 121 19.54 21.56 -28.26
C THR A 121 18.04 21.64 -28.05
N VAL A 122 17.30 21.99 -29.11
CA VAL A 122 15.84 21.97 -29.12
C VAL A 122 15.38 20.51 -29.19
N VAL A 123 14.60 20.09 -28.20
CA VAL A 123 14.09 18.71 -28.07
C VAL A 123 12.57 18.60 -28.29
N GLY A 124 11.90 19.72 -28.54
CA GLY A 124 10.49 19.74 -28.92
C GLY A 124 9.77 21.01 -28.48
N VAL A 125 8.46 20.89 -28.26
CA VAL A 125 7.57 21.96 -27.79
C VAL A 125 7.27 21.71 -26.31
N ALA A 126 7.83 22.52 -25.42
CA ALA A 126 7.52 22.45 -23.98
C ALA A 126 6.26 23.25 -23.65
N ASP A 127 6.22 24.52 -24.05
CA ASP A 127 5.08 25.43 -23.88
C ASP A 127 4.26 25.57 -25.17
N GLY A 128 2.94 25.68 -25.01
CA GLY A 128 1.99 25.65 -26.10
C GLY A 128 1.92 24.29 -26.82
N GLY A 129 1.26 24.27 -27.97
CA GLY A 129 1.09 23.06 -28.78
C GLY A 129 0.01 22.09 -28.29
N THR A 130 -0.21 21.05 -29.08
CA THR A 130 -1.11 19.95 -28.73
C THR A 130 -0.48 19.04 -27.69
N LEU A 131 -1.27 18.20 -27.02
CA LEU A 131 -0.69 17.20 -26.13
C LEU A 131 0.33 16.31 -26.86
N ALA A 132 -0.03 15.80 -28.05
CA ALA A 132 0.85 14.94 -28.84
C ALA A 132 2.21 15.58 -29.13
N GLN A 133 2.24 16.91 -29.34
CA GLN A 133 3.50 17.64 -29.52
C GLN A 133 4.31 17.68 -28.21
N ARG A 134 3.65 17.94 -27.08
CA ARG A 134 4.33 18.01 -25.77
C ARG A 134 4.83 16.65 -25.28
N THR A 135 4.14 15.55 -25.59
CA THR A 135 4.57 14.19 -25.26
C THR A 135 5.68 13.68 -26.16
N ALA A 136 5.80 14.24 -27.36
CA ALA A 136 6.93 14.03 -28.27
C ALA A 136 8.13 14.95 -27.98
N THR A 137 8.12 15.69 -26.87
CA THR A 137 9.22 16.58 -26.47
C THR A 137 10.15 15.89 -25.49
N GLY A 138 11.36 15.56 -25.93
CA GLY A 138 12.37 15.00 -25.03
C GLY A 138 13.43 14.18 -25.73
N LEU A 139 13.90 13.14 -25.03
CA LEU A 139 15.00 12.29 -25.51
C LEU A 139 14.46 10.95 -25.99
N THR A 140 14.86 10.53 -27.19
CA THR A 140 14.54 9.21 -27.71
C THR A 140 15.45 8.16 -27.08
N VAL A 141 14.87 7.19 -26.39
CA VAL A 141 15.59 6.08 -25.77
C VAL A 141 16.22 5.21 -26.86
N THR A 142 17.53 5.03 -26.80
CA THR A 142 18.30 4.21 -27.73
C THR A 142 18.75 2.89 -27.12
N GLN A 143 18.74 2.79 -25.78
CA GLN A 143 19.17 1.60 -25.07
C GLN A 143 18.42 1.41 -23.75
N GLN A 144 18.18 0.14 -23.42
CA GLN A 144 17.67 -0.27 -22.10
C GLN A 144 18.78 -0.20 -21.05
N ALA A 145 18.49 0.48 -19.95
CA ALA A 145 19.33 0.61 -18.76
C ALA A 145 18.47 1.05 -17.58
N ASP A 146 18.98 0.98 -16.34
CA ASP A 146 18.28 1.47 -15.15
C ASP A 146 17.73 2.89 -15.38
N ALA A 147 18.57 3.81 -15.88
CA ALA A 147 18.21 5.22 -16.12
C ALA A 147 17.12 5.45 -17.20
N THR A 148 16.81 4.44 -18.01
CA THR A 148 15.73 4.45 -19.00
C THR A 148 14.61 3.46 -18.66
N ALA A 149 14.64 2.85 -17.47
CA ALA A 149 13.70 1.81 -17.07
C ALA A 149 12.24 2.26 -17.22
N GLY A 150 11.45 1.37 -17.83
CA GLY A 150 10.05 1.58 -18.14
C GLY A 150 9.77 2.39 -19.41
N PHE A 151 10.80 2.83 -20.14
CA PHE A 151 10.69 3.31 -21.52
C PHE A 151 11.25 2.28 -22.49
N GLU A 152 10.55 2.05 -23.59
CA GLU A 152 11.01 1.16 -24.67
C GLU A 152 12.03 1.83 -25.58
N ILE A 153 12.88 1.04 -26.23
CA ILE A 153 13.78 1.55 -27.27
C ILE A 153 12.94 2.19 -28.39
N GLY A 154 13.29 3.42 -28.75
CA GLY A 154 12.57 4.24 -29.73
C GLY A 154 11.48 5.13 -29.11
N GLN A 155 11.09 4.93 -27.85
CA GLN A 155 10.18 5.85 -27.18
C GLN A 155 10.88 7.15 -26.80
N ILE A 156 10.12 8.24 -26.81
CA ILE A 156 10.57 9.53 -26.29
C ILE A 156 10.25 9.54 -24.79
N MET A 157 11.28 9.70 -23.97
CA MET A 157 11.16 10.08 -22.57
C MET A 157 10.82 11.57 -22.53
N PRO A 158 9.61 11.98 -22.10
CA PRO A 158 9.24 13.39 -22.09
C PRO A 158 10.08 14.18 -21.10
N ARG A 159 10.77 15.20 -21.60
CA ARG A 159 11.58 16.12 -20.78
C ARG A 159 12.05 17.32 -21.59
N ALA A 160 11.93 18.51 -21.03
CA ALA A 160 12.49 19.73 -21.60
C ALA A 160 12.53 20.86 -20.59
N ARG A 161 13.42 21.82 -20.82
CA ARG A 161 13.34 23.13 -20.18
C ARG A 161 12.08 23.85 -20.67
N TRP A 162 11.38 24.46 -19.73
CA TRP A 162 10.25 25.34 -19.98
C TRP A 162 10.70 26.82 -20.07
N PRO A 163 10.11 27.64 -20.95
CA PRO A 163 9.10 27.31 -21.97
C PRO A 163 9.71 26.86 -23.30
N ASP A 164 11.03 26.93 -23.44
CA ASP A 164 11.69 26.97 -24.75
C ASP A 164 11.95 25.60 -25.41
N GLY A 165 11.63 24.50 -24.72
CA GLY A 165 11.70 23.17 -25.32
C GLY A 165 13.13 22.69 -25.56
N LYS A 166 14.09 23.16 -24.77
CA LYS A 166 15.51 22.84 -24.92
C LYS A 166 16.04 21.96 -23.79
N LEU A 167 17.16 21.31 -24.04
CA LEU A 167 17.99 20.65 -23.02
C LEU A 167 19.47 20.90 -23.34
N TYR A 168 20.30 20.81 -22.30
CA TYR A 168 21.72 20.59 -22.52
C TYR A 168 21.98 19.14 -22.90
N VAL A 169 22.81 18.93 -23.92
CA VAL A 169 23.24 17.62 -24.41
C VAL A 169 24.73 17.65 -24.74
N LEU A 170 25.36 16.50 -24.94
CA LEU A 170 26.75 16.46 -25.38
C LEU A 170 26.88 16.90 -26.85
N PRO A 171 27.96 17.60 -27.23
CA PRO A 171 28.21 17.97 -28.62
C PRO A 171 28.13 16.75 -29.56
N GLN A 172 27.64 16.95 -30.78
CA GLN A 172 27.60 15.89 -31.77
C GLN A 172 28.98 15.27 -31.99
N GLY A 173 29.05 13.94 -31.99
CA GLY A 173 30.31 13.19 -32.14
C GLY A 173 31.18 13.11 -30.88
N PHE A 174 30.75 13.69 -29.76
CA PHE A 174 31.41 13.44 -28.48
C PHE A 174 31.34 11.95 -28.14
N ALA A 175 32.49 11.37 -27.77
CA ALA A 175 32.60 9.98 -27.36
C ALA A 175 33.75 9.82 -26.36
N LEU A 176 33.59 8.88 -25.43
CA LEU A 176 34.64 8.41 -24.54
C LEU A 176 34.72 6.89 -24.62
N PRO A 177 35.87 6.29 -24.25
CA PRO A 177 35.93 4.86 -24.01
C PRO A 177 34.84 4.43 -23.01
N GLN A 178 34.17 3.31 -23.28
CA GLN A 178 33.13 2.72 -22.41
C GLN A 178 31.88 3.59 -22.21
N MET A 179 31.78 4.73 -22.90
CA MET A 179 30.56 5.53 -22.93
C MET A 179 29.52 4.86 -23.83
N THR A 180 28.29 4.86 -23.33
CA THR A 180 27.10 4.35 -23.99
C THR A 180 26.04 5.43 -24.02
N THR A 181 25.47 5.71 -25.19
CA THR A 181 24.34 6.63 -25.32
C THR A 181 23.04 5.91 -25.06
N LEU A 182 22.35 6.29 -23.98
CA LEU A 182 21.10 5.69 -23.56
C LEU A 182 19.88 6.38 -24.16
N ALA A 183 19.98 7.69 -24.42
CA ALA A 183 18.97 8.45 -25.14
C ALA A 183 19.56 9.64 -25.90
N THR A 184 18.97 9.98 -27.05
CA THR A 184 19.42 11.04 -27.96
C THR A 184 18.41 12.17 -28.09
N ALA A 185 18.90 13.39 -28.31
CA ALA A 185 18.09 14.49 -28.82
C ALA A 185 17.71 14.26 -30.31
N PRO A 186 16.76 15.03 -30.87
CA PRO A 186 16.33 14.87 -32.26
C PRO A 186 17.44 14.99 -33.31
N GLY A 187 18.51 15.75 -33.04
CA GLY A 187 19.66 15.89 -33.93
C GLY A 187 20.70 14.75 -33.82
N GLY A 188 20.46 13.77 -32.94
CA GLY A 188 21.36 12.64 -32.68
C GLY A 188 22.42 12.92 -31.61
N GLU A 189 22.40 14.11 -30.99
CA GLU A 189 23.26 14.41 -29.85
C GLU A 189 22.91 13.53 -28.64
N SER A 190 23.91 13.15 -27.86
CA SER A 190 23.70 12.30 -26.68
C SER A 190 23.15 13.14 -25.53
N GLY A 191 21.90 12.89 -25.14
CA GLY A 191 21.22 13.62 -24.05
C GLY A 191 21.20 12.87 -22.72
N LEU A 192 21.32 11.54 -22.75
CA LEU A 192 21.50 10.68 -21.59
C LEU A 192 22.58 9.65 -21.91
N VAL A 193 23.63 9.59 -21.09
CA VAL A 193 24.75 8.69 -21.29
C VAL A 193 25.09 7.93 -20.02
N SER A 194 25.75 6.78 -20.20
CA SER A 194 26.38 6.01 -19.13
C SER A 194 27.84 5.74 -19.49
N VAL A 195 28.74 5.80 -18.51
CA VAL A 195 30.12 5.33 -18.61
C VAL A 195 30.29 4.22 -17.59
N GLY A 196 30.63 3.02 -18.07
CA GLY A 196 31.00 1.92 -17.19
C GLY A 196 32.37 2.20 -16.56
N ALA A 197 32.50 1.97 -15.25
CA ALA A 197 33.77 2.19 -14.55
C ALA A 197 33.95 1.06 -13.52
N GLY A 198 34.81 0.09 -13.83
CA GLY A 198 35.00 -1.09 -12.97
C GLY A 198 33.69 -1.84 -12.72
N ALA A 199 33.30 -1.97 -11.44
CA ALA A 199 32.05 -2.60 -11.03
C ALA A 199 30.84 -1.64 -10.95
N GLY A 200 31.07 -0.34 -11.11
CA GLY A 200 30.04 0.70 -11.00
C GLY A 200 29.79 1.42 -12.33
N GLN A 201 29.06 2.53 -12.23
CA GLN A 201 28.57 3.27 -13.39
C GLN A 201 28.43 4.76 -13.08
N ILE A 202 28.76 5.58 -14.07
CA ILE A 202 28.51 7.03 -14.06
C ILE A 202 27.47 7.34 -15.13
N THR A 203 26.34 7.88 -14.74
CA THR A 203 25.26 8.32 -15.65
C THR A 203 25.20 9.84 -15.69
N ALA A 204 25.02 10.43 -16.87
CA ALA A 204 24.93 11.89 -17.01
C ALA A 204 23.73 12.33 -17.86
N CYS A 205 23.00 13.33 -17.37
CA CYS A 205 21.82 13.89 -18.02
C CYS A 205 21.49 15.30 -17.52
N ASP A 206 20.80 16.13 -18.31
CA ASP A 206 20.43 17.49 -17.90
C ASP A 206 19.35 17.47 -16.81
N LEU A 207 19.71 17.89 -15.59
CA LEU A 207 18.79 18.00 -14.46
C LEU A 207 18.52 19.46 -14.09
N LEU A 208 19.53 20.34 -14.07
CA LEU A 208 19.34 21.70 -13.54
C LEU A 208 18.50 22.59 -14.45
N SER A 209 18.30 22.23 -15.72
CA SER A 209 17.40 22.99 -16.61
C SER A 209 15.92 22.70 -16.36
N LEU A 210 15.60 21.61 -15.64
CA LEU A 210 14.23 21.15 -15.48
C LEU A 210 13.53 21.86 -14.33
N ARG A 211 12.26 22.22 -14.56
CA ARG A 211 11.38 22.75 -13.52
C ARG A 211 10.92 21.64 -12.58
N GLU A 212 10.03 22.00 -11.65
CA GLU A 212 9.49 21.06 -10.67
C GLU A 212 8.71 19.90 -11.35
N PRO A 213 8.85 18.65 -10.88
CA PRO A 213 7.96 17.55 -11.24
C PRO A 213 6.54 17.82 -10.74
N TYR A 214 5.74 18.53 -11.54
CA TYR A 214 4.34 18.79 -11.27
C TYR A 214 3.48 17.92 -12.18
N TYR A 215 2.36 17.43 -11.68
CA TYR A 215 1.54 16.43 -12.36
C TYR A 215 1.10 16.86 -13.78
N THR A 216 0.93 18.15 -14.07
CA THR A 216 0.60 18.62 -15.43
C THR A 216 1.80 19.04 -16.28
N TYR A 217 3.02 19.01 -15.73
CA TYR A 217 4.25 19.41 -16.41
C TYR A 217 4.95 18.20 -17.03
N ILE A 218 4.44 17.78 -18.19
CA ILE A 218 4.96 16.64 -18.98
C ILE A 218 6.47 16.77 -19.24
N ASP A 219 6.94 17.98 -19.46
CA ASP A 219 8.34 18.34 -19.66
C ASP A 219 9.26 18.11 -18.45
N ALA A 220 8.69 17.91 -17.26
CA ALA A 220 9.48 17.80 -16.02
C ALA A 220 9.00 16.68 -15.07
N ILE A 221 7.90 16.00 -15.36
CA ILE A 221 7.33 14.96 -14.48
C ILE A 221 8.32 13.81 -14.22
N TYR A 222 9.25 13.55 -15.14
CA TYR A 222 10.30 12.54 -15.02
C TYR A 222 11.68 13.11 -14.71
N ALA A 223 11.79 14.37 -14.26
CA ALA A 223 13.10 15.02 -14.08
C ALA A 223 14.05 14.21 -13.19
N PHE A 224 13.52 13.59 -12.13
CA PHE A 224 14.31 12.79 -11.19
C PHE A 224 14.30 11.28 -11.48
N THR A 225 13.53 10.78 -12.46
CA THR A 225 13.48 9.34 -12.76
C THR A 225 14.84 8.79 -13.19
N PRO A 226 15.62 9.43 -14.08
CA PRO A 226 16.97 8.99 -14.39
C PRO A 226 17.93 9.10 -13.19
N VAL A 227 17.66 10.01 -12.25
CA VAL A 227 18.50 10.25 -11.06
C VAL A 227 18.33 9.11 -10.06
N SER A 228 17.10 8.82 -9.62
CA SER A 228 16.83 7.71 -8.70
C SER A 228 17.26 6.38 -9.31
N ALA A 229 16.99 6.18 -10.60
CA ALA A 229 17.39 4.99 -11.31
C ALA A 229 18.90 4.77 -11.40
N ALA A 230 19.65 5.79 -11.83
CA ALA A 230 21.11 5.70 -11.89
C ALA A 230 21.72 5.41 -10.50
N LEU A 231 21.10 5.91 -9.44
CA LEU A 231 21.53 5.73 -8.05
C LEU A 231 20.97 4.46 -7.39
N GLY A 232 20.39 3.53 -8.16
CA GLY A 232 20.03 2.18 -7.69
C GLY A 232 18.58 1.98 -7.30
N ASN A 233 17.69 2.92 -7.63
CA ASN A 233 16.25 2.80 -7.36
C ASN A 233 15.41 3.11 -8.61
N PRO A 234 15.54 2.32 -9.69
CA PRO A 234 14.77 2.53 -10.92
C PRO A 234 13.28 2.21 -10.71
N PRO A 235 12.39 2.72 -11.58
CA PRO A 235 11.08 2.10 -11.80
C PRO A 235 11.23 0.60 -12.03
N LEU A 236 10.46 -0.22 -11.29
CA LEU A 236 10.63 -1.68 -11.32
C LEU A 236 9.59 -2.36 -12.20
N MET A 237 8.36 -1.85 -12.18
CA MET A 237 7.22 -2.47 -12.87
C MET A 237 6.49 -1.48 -13.79
N GLY A 238 6.88 -0.20 -13.75
CA GLY A 238 6.30 0.83 -14.58
C GLY A 238 6.59 0.64 -16.06
N GLN A 239 5.60 0.98 -16.88
CA GLN A 239 5.69 1.09 -18.31
C GLN A 239 5.09 2.43 -18.78
N TYR A 240 5.81 3.11 -19.66
CA TYR A 240 5.31 4.30 -20.34
C TYR A 240 4.45 3.92 -21.54
N TYR A 241 3.18 4.33 -21.51
CA TYR A 241 2.32 4.33 -22.68
C TYR A 241 2.42 5.72 -23.32
N THR A 242 2.44 5.79 -24.65
CA THR A 242 2.57 7.05 -25.40
C THR A 242 1.23 7.74 -25.65
N ASP A 243 0.15 6.96 -25.66
CA ASP A 243 -1.15 7.39 -26.17
C ASP A 243 -2.28 7.09 -25.19
N TYR A 244 -3.27 7.99 -25.19
CA TYR A 244 -4.61 7.71 -24.67
C TYR A 244 -5.35 6.84 -25.69
N TRP A 245 -5.79 5.65 -25.29
CA TRP A 245 -6.51 4.75 -26.17
C TRP A 245 -8.02 5.01 -26.12
N GLY A 246 -8.71 4.81 -27.24
CA GLY A 246 -10.15 4.64 -27.18
C GLY A 246 -10.51 3.31 -26.52
N TYR A 247 -11.79 3.08 -26.22
CA TYR A 247 -12.29 1.79 -25.74
C TYR A 247 -11.83 0.61 -26.62
N ASP A 248 -11.87 0.76 -27.95
CA ASP A 248 -11.39 -0.27 -28.88
C ASP A 248 -9.88 -0.49 -28.76
N GLY A 249 -9.10 0.57 -28.50
CA GLY A 249 -7.65 0.44 -28.28
C GLY A 249 -7.32 -0.35 -27.02
N VAL A 250 -8.02 -0.06 -25.90
CA VAL A 250 -7.85 -0.81 -24.65
C VAL A 250 -8.27 -2.27 -24.82
N THR A 251 -9.41 -2.54 -25.45
CA THR A 251 -9.88 -3.92 -25.66
C THR A 251 -9.01 -4.70 -26.65
N ASN A 252 -8.45 -4.05 -27.66
CA ASN A 252 -7.46 -4.65 -28.56
C ASN A 252 -6.17 -4.99 -27.82
N GLU A 253 -5.71 -4.14 -26.89
CA GLU A 253 -4.54 -4.44 -26.08
C GLU A 253 -4.80 -5.62 -25.13
N MET A 254 -5.96 -5.66 -24.47
CA MET A 254 -6.36 -6.82 -23.66
C MET A 254 -6.35 -8.11 -24.48
N ARG A 255 -6.88 -8.06 -25.72
CA ARG A 255 -6.85 -9.22 -26.62
C ARG A 255 -5.44 -9.59 -27.01
N ARG A 256 -4.59 -8.62 -27.35
CA ARG A 256 -3.18 -8.85 -27.69
C ARG A 256 -2.46 -9.54 -26.53
N LEU A 257 -2.70 -9.11 -25.28
CA LEU A 257 -2.12 -9.75 -24.09
C LEU A 257 -2.57 -11.21 -23.97
N ALA A 258 -3.86 -11.50 -24.08
CA ALA A 258 -4.38 -12.87 -24.04
C ALA A 258 -3.87 -13.75 -25.19
N ASP A 259 -3.71 -13.19 -26.40
CA ASP A 259 -3.16 -13.91 -27.55
C ASP A 259 -1.65 -14.17 -27.42
N THR A 260 -0.92 -13.28 -26.73
CA THR A 260 0.54 -13.36 -26.57
C THR A 260 0.94 -14.28 -25.42
N TYR A 261 0.21 -14.22 -24.30
CA TYR A 261 0.58 -14.89 -23.06
C TYR A 261 -0.46 -15.95 -22.68
N PRO A 262 -0.13 -17.26 -22.76
CA PRO A 262 -1.07 -18.34 -22.46
C PRO A 262 -1.63 -18.33 -21.03
N ALA A 263 -0.94 -17.67 -20.08
CA ALA A 263 -1.40 -17.51 -18.70
C ALA A 263 -2.54 -16.49 -18.55
N ILE A 264 -2.83 -15.70 -19.58
CA ILE A 264 -3.88 -14.68 -19.59
C ILE A 264 -5.03 -15.16 -20.48
N SER A 265 -6.25 -15.14 -19.95
CA SER A 265 -7.46 -15.23 -20.75
C SER A 265 -8.24 -13.92 -20.72
N MET A 266 -8.89 -13.59 -21.83
CA MET A 266 -9.83 -12.46 -21.92
C MET A 266 -11.26 -12.99 -21.87
N GLU A 267 -12.07 -12.51 -20.92
CA GLU A 267 -13.45 -12.95 -20.74
C GLU A 267 -14.44 -11.81 -20.99
N TYR A 268 -15.56 -12.13 -21.65
CA TYR A 268 -16.71 -11.24 -21.74
C TYR A 268 -17.54 -11.35 -20.46
N GLU A 269 -17.67 -10.25 -19.74
CA GLU A 269 -18.39 -10.21 -18.47
C GLU A 269 -19.86 -9.79 -18.64
N GLY A 270 -20.20 -9.09 -19.71
CA GLY A 270 -21.57 -8.63 -19.93
C GLY A 270 -21.63 -7.31 -20.66
N GLU A 271 -22.84 -6.82 -20.83
CA GLU A 271 -23.08 -5.50 -21.41
C GLU A 271 -22.71 -4.39 -20.42
N ALA A 272 -22.33 -3.24 -20.96
CA ALA A 272 -22.23 -1.97 -20.28
C ALA A 272 -23.20 -0.97 -20.93
N SER A 273 -23.51 0.11 -20.22
CA SER A 273 -24.42 1.14 -20.68
C SER A 273 -23.88 1.81 -21.96
N GLY A 274 -24.77 2.24 -22.86
CA GLY A 274 -24.37 2.89 -24.12
C GLY A 274 -23.86 1.96 -25.22
N GLY A 275 -24.14 0.65 -25.14
CA GLY A 275 -23.77 -0.33 -26.17
C GLY A 275 -22.32 -0.84 -26.09
N TYR A 276 -21.64 -0.57 -24.98
CA TYR A 276 -20.31 -1.08 -24.69
C TYR A 276 -20.39 -2.48 -24.06
N LYS A 277 -19.25 -3.16 -23.98
CA LYS A 277 -19.11 -4.45 -23.31
C LYS A 277 -18.09 -4.33 -22.19
N LEU A 278 -18.28 -5.11 -21.13
CA LEU A 278 -17.27 -5.31 -20.10
C LEU A 278 -16.43 -6.54 -20.41
N TRP A 279 -15.12 -6.36 -20.26
CA TRP A 279 -14.12 -7.38 -20.48
C TRP A 279 -13.23 -7.48 -19.24
N SER A 280 -12.78 -8.69 -18.93
CA SER A 280 -11.76 -8.91 -17.90
C SER A 280 -10.56 -9.66 -18.47
N LEU A 281 -9.38 -9.41 -17.89
CA LEU A 281 -8.21 -10.28 -18.00
C LEU A 281 -8.19 -11.21 -16.79
N ASN A 282 -8.00 -12.50 -17.02
CA ASN A 282 -8.00 -13.51 -15.97
C ASN A 282 -6.71 -14.32 -16.01
N LEU A 283 -6.16 -14.58 -14.83
CA LEU A 283 -4.95 -15.37 -14.64
C LEU A 283 -5.15 -16.34 -13.47
N GLY A 284 -4.36 -17.41 -13.46
CA GLY A 284 -4.34 -18.38 -12.36
C GLY A 284 -5.42 -19.44 -12.46
N THR A 285 -5.64 -20.14 -11.35
CA THR A 285 -6.40 -21.38 -11.32
C THR A 285 -7.84 -21.13 -10.84
N PRO A 286 -8.87 -21.46 -11.66
CA PRO A 286 -10.27 -21.34 -11.23
C PRO A 286 -10.56 -22.11 -9.94
N GLY A 287 -11.37 -21.54 -9.05
CA GLY A 287 -11.74 -22.15 -7.77
C GLY A 287 -10.70 -21.96 -6.65
N LYS A 288 -9.62 -21.21 -6.92
CA LYS A 288 -8.68 -20.73 -5.91
C LYS A 288 -9.08 -19.33 -5.41
N PRO A 289 -8.55 -18.86 -4.26
CA PRO A 289 -8.77 -17.50 -3.78
C PRO A 289 -8.62 -16.46 -4.89
N LEU A 290 -9.68 -15.69 -5.11
CA LEU A 290 -9.78 -14.72 -6.19
C LEU A 290 -9.42 -13.32 -5.70
N TYR A 291 -8.46 -12.71 -6.39
CA TYR A 291 -8.14 -11.28 -6.29
C TYR A 291 -8.84 -10.54 -7.43
N PHE A 292 -9.67 -9.56 -7.09
CA PHE A 292 -10.39 -8.77 -8.08
C PHE A 292 -9.90 -7.32 -8.08
N PHE A 293 -9.24 -6.92 -9.16
CA PHE A 293 -8.69 -5.57 -9.32
C PHE A 293 -9.41 -4.85 -10.45
N TYR A 294 -9.81 -3.61 -10.23
CA TYR A 294 -10.44 -2.82 -11.28
C TYR A 294 -10.10 -1.34 -11.18
N ALA A 295 -10.28 -0.64 -12.29
CA ALA A 295 -10.10 0.79 -12.41
C ALA A 295 -11.23 1.42 -13.23
N ALA A 296 -11.23 2.75 -13.29
CA ALA A 296 -12.15 3.55 -14.09
C ALA A 296 -13.63 3.23 -13.82
N ALA A 297 -14.01 3.04 -12.55
CA ALA A 297 -15.42 3.14 -12.15
C ALA A 297 -15.97 4.55 -12.43
N HIS A 298 -15.08 5.55 -12.34
CA HIS A 298 -15.27 6.86 -12.95
C HIS A 298 -14.46 6.95 -14.24
N GLY A 299 -15.11 7.24 -15.36
CA GLY A 299 -14.46 7.20 -16.67
C GLY A 299 -13.31 8.20 -16.89
N ILE A 300 -13.22 9.25 -16.08
CA ILE A 300 -12.11 10.23 -16.12
C ILE A 300 -10.87 9.78 -15.37
N GLU A 301 -10.94 8.68 -14.62
CA GLU A 301 -9.90 8.18 -13.70
C GLU A 301 -9.36 6.86 -14.25
N TRP A 302 -8.56 6.93 -15.31
CA TRP A 302 -8.32 5.79 -16.20
C TRP A 302 -6.87 5.32 -16.22
N GLU A 303 -5.94 6.12 -15.70
CA GLU A 303 -4.50 5.89 -15.76
C GLU A 303 -4.11 4.55 -15.11
N GLN A 304 -4.80 4.16 -14.04
CA GLN A 304 -4.57 2.91 -13.31
C GLN A 304 -4.99 1.68 -14.12
N GLY A 305 -5.93 1.82 -15.06
CA GLY A 305 -6.31 0.75 -15.98
C GLY A 305 -5.11 0.27 -16.83
N TYR A 306 -4.23 1.19 -17.23
CA TYR A 306 -2.97 0.83 -17.88
C TYR A 306 -2.04 0.06 -16.95
N GLY A 307 -1.92 0.50 -15.69
CA GLY A 307 -1.13 -0.19 -14.68
C GLY A 307 -1.62 -1.62 -14.43
N LEU A 308 -2.94 -1.85 -14.43
CA LEU A 308 -3.50 -3.19 -14.30
C LEU A 308 -3.21 -4.09 -15.52
N MET A 309 -3.18 -3.54 -16.73
CA MET A 309 -2.75 -4.30 -17.91
C MET A 309 -1.25 -4.58 -17.89
N THR A 310 -0.43 -3.64 -17.42
CA THR A 310 1.01 -3.86 -17.18
C THR A 310 1.23 -4.98 -16.15
N LEU A 311 0.49 -4.96 -15.04
CA LEU A 311 0.54 -6.01 -14.01
C LEU A 311 0.23 -7.39 -14.59
N ALA A 312 -0.84 -7.52 -15.39
CA ALA A 312 -1.20 -8.79 -16.01
C ALA A 312 -0.04 -9.34 -16.85
N ARG A 313 0.58 -8.48 -17.69
CA ARG A 313 1.76 -8.83 -18.48
C ARG A 313 2.91 -9.32 -17.59
N LEU A 314 3.27 -8.55 -16.56
CA LEU A 314 4.40 -8.87 -15.69
C LEU A 314 4.20 -10.20 -14.93
N ILE A 315 2.98 -10.48 -14.46
CA ILE A 315 2.64 -11.77 -13.85
C ILE A 315 2.82 -12.91 -14.86
N ALA A 316 2.35 -12.72 -16.10
CA ALA A 316 2.46 -13.73 -17.14
C ALA A 316 3.90 -13.97 -17.64
N GLU A 317 4.79 -13.00 -17.46
CA GLU A 317 6.23 -13.09 -17.72
C GLU A 317 7.03 -13.72 -16.56
N GLY A 318 6.40 -13.93 -15.40
CA GLY A 318 7.05 -14.47 -14.19
C GLY A 318 7.78 -13.42 -13.33
N GLU A 319 7.63 -12.13 -13.64
CA GLU A 319 8.31 -11.03 -12.93
C GLU A 319 7.76 -10.78 -11.51
N LEU A 320 6.67 -11.48 -11.12
CA LEU A 320 6.06 -11.44 -9.80
C LEU A 320 5.99 -12.81 -9.11
N ASP A 321 6.76 -13.81 -9.55
CA ASP A 321 6.76 -15.18 -8.97
C ASP A 321 7.20 -15.21 -7.50
N ASP A 322 7.83 -14.13 -7.00
CA ASP A 322 8.19 -14.00 -5.59
C ASP A 322 6.97 -13.79 -4.67
N VAL A 323 5.85 -13.32 -5.20
CA VAL A 323 4.62 -13.03 -4.44
C VAL A 323 3.35 -13.60 -5.07
N VAL A 324 3.36 -13.99 -6.34
CA VAL A 324 2.21 -14.56 -7.06
C VAL A 324 2.51 -16.01 -7.43
N ASP A 325 1.63 -16.91 -7.00
CA ASP A 325 1.65 -18.32 -7.39
C ASP A 325 0.31 -18.67 -8.06
N LEU A 326 0.30 -18.71 -9.39
CA LEU A 326 -0.90 -18.91 -10.21
C LEU A 326 -1.58 -20.29 -10.00
N ASP A 327 -0.89 -21.26 -9.37
CA ASP A 327 -1.50 -22.54 -8.97
C ASP A 327 -2.30 -22.41 -7.66
N LYS A 328 -2.06 -21.36 -6.88
CA LYS A 328 -2.66 -21.13 -5.56
C LYS A 328 -3.71 -20.04 -5.53
N LEU A 329 -3.80 -19.19 -6.54
CA LEU A 329 -4.75 -18.09 -6.60
C LEU A 329 -5.36 -17.92 -7.99
N GLN A 330 -6.41 -17.10 -8.04
CA GLN A 330 -7.04 -16.59 -9.25
C GLN A 330 -6.97 -15.06 -9.23
N ILE A 331 -6.77 -14.45 -10.40
CA ILE A 331 -6.77 -12.99 -10.55
C ILE A 331 -7.78 -12.63 -11.63
N LYS A 332 -8.64 -11.64 -11.35
CA LYS A 332 -9.53 -11.02 -12.34
C LYS A 332 -9.27 -9.52 -12.36
N ILE A 333 -9.00 -8.99 -13.56
CA ILE A 333 -8.68 -7.58 -13.79
C ILE A 333 -9.72 -6.97 -14.74
N ILE A 334 -10.37 -5.87 -14.34
CA ILE A 334 -11.21 -5.05 -15.22
C ILE A 334 -10.58 -3.66 -15.36
N PRO A 335 -9.83 -3.38 -16.44
CA PRO A 335 -9.17 -2.08 -16.62
C PRO A 335 -10.15 -0.92 -16.78
N LEU A 336 -11.33 -1.18 -17.36
CA LEU A 336 -12.38 -0.18 -17.60
C LEU A 336 -13.72 -0.68 -17.09
N LEU A 337 -14.08 -0.35 -15.85
CA LEU A 337 -15.42 -0.67 -15.34
C LEU A 337 -16.50 0.24 -15.96
N ASN A 338 -16.17 1.47 -16.32
CA ASN A 338 -17.07 2.44 -16.96
C ASN A 338 -16.62 2.81 -18.39
N PRO A 339 -16.76 1.91 -19.38
CA PRO A 339 -16.25 2.14 -20.74
C PRO A 339 -16.94 3.30 -21.46
N SER A 340 -18.23 3.52 -21.18
CA SER A 340 -18.98 4.65 -21.75
C SER A 340 -18.58 5.98 -21.11
N GLY A 341 -18.30 5.99 -19.81
CA GLY A 341 -17.73 7.15 -19.12
C GLY A 341 -16.34 7.48 -19.64
N TYR A 342 -15.49 6.46 -19.81
CA TYR A 342 -14.14 6.58 -20.34
C TYR A 342 -14.13 7.20 -21.74
N THR A 343 -14.91 6.64 -22.66
CA THR A 343 -14.97 7.14 -24.04
C THR A 343 -15.41 8.60 -24.12
N HIS A 344 -16.33 9.02 -23.24
CA HIS A 344 -16.87 10.37 -23.22
C HIS A 344 -16.17 11.29 -22.20
N ARG A 345 -15.12 10.80 -21.54
CA ARG A 345 -14.35 11.52 -20.51
C ARG A 345 -15.22 12.18 -19.46
N ARG A 346 -16.09 11.37 -18.87
CA ARG A 346 -16.99 11.76 -17.79
C ARG A 346 -16.89 10.77 -16.64
N ARG A 347 -17.20 11.26 -15.45
CA ARG A 347 -17.25 10.45 -14.23
C ARG A 347 -18.35 9.40 -14.32
N GLN A 348 -19.51 9.79 -14.82
CA GLN A 348 -20.71 8.96 -14.88
C GLN A 348 -20.68 8.00 -16.07
N ASN A 349 -21.52 6.96 -16.03
CA ASN A 349 -21.74 6.09 -17.18
C ASN A 349 -22.67 6.75 -18.22
N HIS A 350 -23.14 5.98 -19.21
CA HIS A 350 -24.00 6.49 -20.28
C HIS A 350 -25.33 7.06 -19.76
N ASN A 351 -25.89 6.44 -18.72
CA ASN A 351 -27.14 6.82 -18.10
C ASN A 351 -26.99 7.99 -17.09
N GLY A 352 -25.79 8.56 -16.98
CA GLY A 352 -25.52 9.65 -16.04
C GLY A 352 -25.39 9.19 -14.60
N VAL A 353 -25.21 7.89 -14.33
CA VAL A 353 -25.02 7.34 -12.98
C VAL A 353 -23.54 7.34 -12.61
N ASN A 354 -23.23 7.83 -11.41
CA ASN A 354 -21.96 7.55 -10.77
C ASN A 354 -21.95 6.08 -10.30
N LEU A 355 -21.17 5.23 -10.98
CA LEU A 355 -21.10 3.80 -10.63
C LEU A 355 -20.65 3.58 -9.18
N ASN A 356 -19.76 4.42 -8.65
CA ASN A 356 -19.32 4.37 -7.25
C ASN A 356 -20.30 5.04 -6.27
N ARG A 357 -21.55 5.22 -6.70
CA ARG A 357 -22.74 5.50 -5.87
C ARG A 357 -23.86 4.48 -6.10
N ASN A 358 -23.65 3.50 -6.97
CA ASN A 358 -24.65 2.51 -7.34
C ASN A 358 -24.50 1.18 -6.58
N GLY A 359 -23.65 1.14 -5.53
CA GLY A 359 -23.58 0.00 -4.60
C GLY A 359 -24.80 -0.08 -3.67
N GLN A 360 -25.07 -1.24 -3.08
CA GLN A 360 -26.27 -1.45 -2.25
C GLN A 360 -26.22 -0.81 -0.86
N TYR A 361 -25.04 -0.70 -0.25
CA TYR A 361 -24.92 -0.29 1.15
C TYR A 361 -25.18 1.22 1.33
N GLY A 362 -26.17 1.57 2.17
CA GLY A 362 -26.53 2.97 2.41
C GLY A 362 -27.19 3.65 1.20
N TRP A 363 -27.59 2.89 0.18
CA TRP A 363 -28.13 3.44 -1.06
C TRP A 363 -29.44 4.18 -0.82
N GLU A 364 -30.37 3.61 -0.06
CA GLU A 364 -31.70 4.19 0.19
C GLU A 364 -31.62 5.57 0.86
N GLU A 365 -30.71 5.73 1.81
CA GLU A 365 -30.52 6.96 2.58
C GLU A 365 -29.63 7.99 1.88
N TYR A 366 -28.88 7.58 0.86
CA TYR A 366 -27.98 8.48 0.15
C TYR A 366 -28.71 9.43 -0.79
N SER A 367 -28.42 10.72 -0.65
CA SER A 367 -28.83 11.78 -1.57
C SER A 367 -27.62 12.64 -1.91
N GLY A 368 -27.41 12.90 -3.19
CA GLY A 368 -26.38 13.81 -3.69
C GLY A 368 -26.87 15.25 -3.75
N GLN A 369 -26.05 16.11 -4.39
CA GLN A 369 -26.41 17.48 -4.72
C GLN A 369 -26.88 17.56 -6.18
N ASP A 370 -27.85 18.45 -6.44
CA ASP A 370 -28.14 18.95 -7.79
C ASP A 370 -26.98 19.85 -8.21
N THR A 371 -26.06 19.27 -8.96
CA THR A 371 -24.84 19.89 -9.46
C THR A 371 -24.99 20.45 -10.87
N ASN A 372 -26.05 20.06 -11.59
CA ASN A 372 -26.34 20.57 -12.92
C ASN A 372 -27.24 21.84 -12.88
N GLY A 373 -27.90 22.11 -11.75
CA GLY A 373 -28.72 23.29 -11.48
C GLY A 373 -30.13 23.25 -12.07
N ASP A 374 -30.66 22.06 -12.41
CA ASP A 374 -31.99 21.88 -13.00
C ASP A 374 -33.12 21.80 -11.96
N GLY A 375 -32.79 21.82 -10.68
CA GLY A 375 -33.70 21.76 -9.54
C GLY A 375 -33.99 20.34 -9.04
N VAL A 376 -33.36 19.31 -9.62
CA VAL A 376 -33.63 17.90 -9.30
C VAL A 376 -32.31 17.11 -9.21
N TYR A 377 -32.08 16.45 -8.08
CA TYR A 377 -31.01 15.45 -7.98
C TYR A 377 -31.33 14.27 -8.90
N GLY A 378 -30.55 14.10 -9.97
CA GLY A 378 -30.86 13.20 -11.08
C GLY A 378 -29.67 12.87 -12.00
N PRO A 379 -29.93 12.22 -13.15
CA PRO A 379 -28.91 11.83 -14.11
C PRO A 379 -27.92 12.96 -14.44
N PHE A 380 -26.63 12.60 -14.49
CA PHE A 380 -25.48 13.49 -14.71
C PHE A 380 -25.10 14.42 -13.56
N ASP A 381 -25.82 14.39 -12.44
CA ASP A 381 -25.26 14.95 -11.22
C ASP A 381 -23.97 14.23 -10.81
N TYR A 382 -23.08 14.96 -10.14
CA TYR A 382 -21.74 14.50 -9.78
C TYR A 382 -21.76 13.13 -9.09
N ASP A 383 -22.72 12.93 -8.19
CA ASP A 383 -22.87 11.72 -7.39
C ASP A 383 -24.24 11.04 -7.57
N TRP A 384 -24.89 11.19 -8.73
CA TRP A 384 -26.17 10.51 -9.00
C TRP A 384 -26.06 9.00 -8.82
N LYS A 385 -26.84 8.45 -7.88
CA LYS A 385 -26.79 7.04 -7.44
C LYS A 385 -27.55 6.05 -8.34
N GLY A 386 -28.26 6.54 -9.36
CA GLY A 386 -29.18 5.74 -10.16
C GLY A 386 -30.56 5.58 -9.52
N THR A 387 -31.43 4.79 -10.15
CA THR A 387 -32.82 4.57 -9.70
C THR A 387 -33.01 3.32 -8.85
N ALA A 388 -32.00 2.43 -8.80
CA ALA A 388 -31.94 1.26 -7.93
C ALA A 388 -30.46 0.89 -7.67
N PRO A 389 -30.14 0.27 -6.51
CA PRO A 389 -28.81 -0.27 -6.28
C PRO A 389 -28.51 -1.37 -7.29
N HIS A 390 -27.30 -1.36 -7.85
CA HIS A 390 -26.87 -2.26 -8.93
C HIS A 390 -27.80 -2.27 -10.16
N GLY A 391 -28.51 -1.16 -10.40
CA GLY A 391 -29.43 -1.00 -11.54
C GLY A 391 -28.71 -0.77 -12.87
N GLU A 392 -27.45 -0.34 -12.84
CA GLU A 392 -26.65 -0.17 -14.04
C GLU A 392 -26.06 -1.52 -14.51
N PRO A 393 -25.94 -1.76 -15.82
CA PRO A 393 -25.41 -3.02 -16.32
C PRO A 393 -23.95 -3.27 -15.85
N GLU A 394 -23.15 -2.21 -15.72
CA GLU A 394 -21.79 -2.31 -15.20
C GLU A 394 -21.74 -2.73 -13.72
N SER A 395 -22.58 -2.14 -12.88
CA SER A 395 -22.64 -2.45 -11.45
C SER A 395 -23.33 -3.78 -11.17
N ALA A 396 -24.18 -4.27 -12.07
CA ALA A 396 -24.74 -5.61 -12.03
C ALA A 396 -23.68 -6.68 -12.33
N VAL A 397 -22.80 -6.45 -13.32
CA VAL A 397 -21.62 -7.29 -13.58
C VAL A 397 -20.69 -7.29 -12.37
N TYR A 398 -20.40 -6.11 -11.82
CA TYR A 398 -19.61 -5.98 -10.60
C TYR A 398 -20.19 -6.80 -9.46
N LYS A 399 -21.50 -6.69 -9.21
CA LYS A 399 -22.20 -7.44 -8.17
C LYS A 399 -22.03 -8.94 -8.35
N ARG A 400 -22.20 -9.46 -9.57
CA ARG A 400 -22.03 -10.88 -9.84
C ARG A 400 -20.62 -11.38 -9.53
N ILE A 401 -19.59 -10.58 -9.86
CA ILE A 401 -18.18 -10.89 -9.50
C ILE A 401 -18.00 -10.84 -7.98
N SER A 402 -18.61 -9.85 -7.32
CA SER A 402 -18.54 -9.68 -5.86
C SER A 402 -19.12 -10.86 -5.07
N GLU A 403 -20.06 -11.57 -5.69
CA GLU A 403 -20.76 -12.74 -5.13
C GLU A 403 -20.03 -14.06 -5.40
N ILE A 404 -18.90 -14.05 -6.12
CA ILE A 404 -18.06 -15.24 -6.29
C ILE A 404 -17.59 -15.71 -4.90
N PRO A 405 -17.84 -16.99 -4.51
CA PRO A 405 -17.48 -17.50 -3.19
C PRO A 405 -15.99 -17.41 -2.89
N GLU A 406 -15.15 -17.59 -3.92
CA GLU A 406 -13.71 -17.55 -3.82
C GLU A 406 -13.12 -16.13 -3.72
N LEU A 407 -13.94 -15.08 -3.88
CA LEU A 407 -13.46 -13.70 -3.78
C LEU A 407 -12.84 -13.45 -2.40
N HIS A 408 -11.54 -13.20 -2.40
CA HIS A 408 -10.71 -13.04 -1.20
C HIS A 408 -10.39 -11.56 -0.94
N CYS A 409 -9.89 -10.85 -1.95
CA CYS A 409 -9.46 -9.47 -1.82
C CYS A 409 -9.85 -8.64 -3.06
N VAL A 410 -10.23 -7.37 -2.83
CA VAL A 410 -10.62 -6.43 -3.89
C VAL A 410 -9.75 -5.17 -3.83
N LEU A 411 -9.26 -4.72 -4.98
CA LEU A 411 -8.71 -3.37 -5.14
C LEU A 411 -9.54 -2.56 -6.13
N ASP A 412 -10.01 -1.42 -5.64
CA ASP A 412 -10.74 -0.42 -6.39
C ASP A 412 -9.86 0.80 -6.64
N PHE A 413 -9.34 0.94 -7.86
CA PHE A 413 -8.51 2.08 -8.22
C PHE A 413 -9.37 3.25 -8.73
N HIS A 414 -9.17 4.38 -8.07
CA HIS A 414 -9.75 5.67 -8.36
C HIS A 414 -8.66 6.73 -8.52
N GLY A 415 -9.07 7.94 -8.91
CA GLY A 415 -8.17 9.06 -8.80
C GLY A 415 -8.76 10.44 -8.98
N ASN A 416 -8.04 11.45 -8.51
CA ASN A 416 -8.49 12.84 -8.57
C ASN A 416 -7.45 13.76 -9.21
N GLY A 417 -7.93 14.79 -9.91
CA GLY A 417 -7.10 15.90 -10.38
C GLY A 417 -6.77 16.93 -9.29
N ALA A 418 -7.48 16.92 -8.15
CA ALA A 418 -7.28 17.81 -7.01
C ALA A 418 -6.51 17.13 -5.86
N ALA A 419 -5.47 17.80 -5.35
CA ALA A 419 -4.48 17.23 -4.42
C ALA A 419 -4.99 16.92 -3.00
N SER A 420 -6.17 17.40 -2.60
CA SER A 420 -6.66 17.15 -1.24
C SER A 420 -7.19 15.73 -1.01
N ALA A 421 -7.40 14.97 -2.07
CA ALA A 421 -8.05 13.66 -2.06
C ALA A 421 -7.31 12.60 -2.91
N ASN A 422 -5.98 12.66 -2.93
CA ASN A 422 -5.12 11.68 -3.61
C ASN A 422 -4.14 11.07 -2.62
N ARG A 423 -3.42 10.03 -3.05
CA ARG A 423 -2.43 9.30 -2.23
C ARG A 423 -3.07 8.77 -0.96
N TYR A 424 -4.30 8.28 -1.05
CA TYR A 424 -4.98 7.71 0.12
C TYR A 424 -5.64 6.39 -0.23
N SER A 425 -5.84 5.57 0.80
CA SER A 425 -6.68 4.39 0.71
C SER A 425 -7.82 4.45 1.71
N MET A 426 -8.94 3.85 1.33
CA MET A 426 -10.14 3.75 2.14
C MET A 426 -10.53 2.28 2.25
N ILE A 427 -10.57 1.76 3.48
CA ILE A 427 -11.13 0.43 3.75
C ILE A 427 -12.64 0.51 3.88
N SER A 428 -13.33 -0.53 3.45
CA SER A 428 -14.78 -0.64 3.61
C SER A 428 -15.17 -0.84 5.07
N ILE A 429 -16.27 -0.20 5.48
CA ILE A 429 -16.88 -0.38 6.81
C ILE A 429 -17.50 -1.79 6.99
N LEU A 430 -17.75 -2.49 5.89
CA LEU A 430 -18.26 -3.88 5.89
C LEU A 430 -17.15 -4.91 5.68
N GLY A 431 -15.90 -4.46 5.61
CA GLY A 431 -14.71 -5.28 5.44
C GLY A 431 -14.57 -6.37 6.50
N HIS A 432 -13.74 -7.37 6.21
CA HIS A 432 -13.28 -8.32 7.21
C HIS A 432 -12.70 -7.57 8.44
N PRO A 433 -12.91 -8.05 9.69
CA PRO A 433 -12.42 -7.37 10.90
C PRO A 433 -10.91 -7.06 10.90
N ASP A 434 -10.11 -7.91 10.25
CA ASP A 434 -8.66 -7.74 10.16
C ASP A 434 -8.20 -6.82 8.99
N ASN A 435 -9.13 -6.30 8.19
CA ASN A 435 -8.79 -5.53 6.98
C ASN A 435 -8.02 -4.24 7.30
N GLU A 436 -8.28 -3.60 8.44
CA GLU A 436 -7.51 -2.42 8.87
C GLU A 436 -6.04 -2.76 9.16
N ILE A 437 -5.78 -3.92 9.76
CA ILE A 437 -4.42 -4.38 10.09
C ILE A 437 -3.66 -4.65 8.80
N PHE A 438 -4.26 -5.37 7.86
CA PHE A 438 -3.63 -5.68 6.58
C PHE A 438 -3.49 -4.44 5.69
N ALA A 439 -4.43 -3.49 5.73
CA ALA A 439 -4.29 -2.25 4.98
C ALA A 439 -3.14 -1.40 5.52
N THR A 440 -2.96 -1.34 6.84
CA THR A 440 -1.83 -0.65 7.47
C THR A 440 -0.49 -1.27 7.05
N GLU A 441 -0.38 -2.60 7.06
CA GLU A 441 0.87 -3.27 6.65
C GLU A 441 1.14 -3.13 5.14
N MET A 442 0.09 -3.18 4.32
CA MET A 442 0.21 -2.92 2.89
C MET A 442 0.71 -1.50 2.62
N HIS A 443 0.18 -0.48 3.29
CA HIS A 443 0.65 0.91 3.20
C HIS A 443 2.14 1.02 3.53
N ARG A 444 2.55 0.41 4.63
CA ARG A 444 3.95 0.40 5.06
C ARG A 444 4.86 -0.22 3.99
N LEU A 445 4.46 -1.37 3.45
CA LEU A 445 5.21 -2.09 2.42
C LEU A 445 5.30 -1.30 1.10
N VAL A 446 4.18 -0.74 0.62
CA VAL A 446 4.16 0.11 -0.58
C VAL A 446 5.07 1.32 -0.42
N ASN A 447 4.95 2.03 0.70
CA ASN A 447 5.77 3.23 0.94
C ASN A 447 7.25 2.89 1.08
N ALA A 448 7.58 1.75 1.71
CA ALA A 448 8.96 1.27 1.79
C ALA A 448 9.54 0.95 0.40
N ARG A 449 8.75 0.36 -0.51
CA ARG A 449 9.17 0.06 -1.88
C ARG A 449 9.30 1.32 -2.74
N LEU A 450 8.38 2.28 -2.60
CA LEU A 450 8.36 3.51 -3.41
C LEU A 450 9.30 4.62 -2.90
N ARG A 451 9.78 4.52 -1.67
CA ARG A 451 10.67 5.51 -1.07
C ARG A 451 11.90 5.76 -1.94
N GLY A 452 12.22 7.02 -2.19
CA GLY A 452 13.37 7.43 -3.00
C GLY A 452 13.23 7.20 -4.51
N ARG A 453 12.04 6.84 -5.01
CA ARG A 453 11.87 6.46 -6.43
C ARG A 453 11.29 7.58 -7.29
N HIS A 454 10.15 8.12 -6.87
CA HIS A 454 9.38 9.12 -7.64
C HIS A 454 9.16 10.39 -6.83
N LEU A 455 9.30 11.53 -7.50
CA LEU A 455 8.88 12.84 -6.99
C LEU A 455 7.68 13.33 -7.77
N LEU A 456 6.68 13.84 -7.05
CA LEU A 456 5.53 14.46 -7.68
C LEU A 456 4.99 15.57 -6.79
N ARG A 457 4.64 16.69 -7.43
CA ARG A 457 3.74 17.71 -6.88
C ARG A 457 2.39 17.63 -7.58
N GLN A 458 1.31 17.63 -6.82
CA GLN A 458 -0.08 17.59 -7.28
C GLN A 458 -0.78 18.95 -7.14
N GLY A 459 -1.97 19.05 -7.74
CA GLY A 459 -2.78 20.27 -7.77
C GLY A 459 -3.36 20.67 -6.42
N GLY A 460 -2.64 21.49 -5.65
CA GLY A 460 -3.02 21.92 -4.31
C GLY A 460 -1.93 21.67 -3.25
N GLU A 461 -0.88 20.92 -3.60
CA GLU A 461 0.35 20.84 -2.81
C GLU A 461 1.19 22.11 -3.01
N THR A 462 1.85 22.56 -1.93
CA THR A 462 2.72 23.74 -1.96
C THR A 462 4.14 23.42 -2.41
N ALA A 463 4.55 22.15 -2.34
CA ALA A 463 5.87 21.67 -2.71
C ALA A 463 5.81 20.21 -3.16
N VAL A 464 6.82 19.78 -3.92
CA VAL A 464 7.04 18.37 -4.26
C VAL A 464 7.20 17.49 -3.03
N SER A 465 6.73 16.25 -3.14
CA SER A 465 6.90 15.19 -2.15
C SER A 465 7.26 13.89 -2.86
N GLN A 466 7.78 12.91 -2.11
CA GLN A 466 7.89 11.55 -2.62
C GLN A 466 6.49 11.01 -2.90
N TYR A 467 6.31 10.29 -4.01
CA TYR A 467 5.01 9.68 -4.30
C TYR A 467 4.82 8.42 -3.45
N GLN A 468 4.18 8.62 -2.30
CA GLN A 468 3.80 7.60 -1.33
C GLN A 468 2.29 7.62 -1.11
N LEU A 469 1.75 6.62 -0.40
CA LEU A 469 0.40 6.63 0.15
C LEU A 469 0.44 7.37 1.51
N ASP A 470 -0.23 8.50 1.58
CA ASP A 470 -0.16 9.44 2.71
C ASP A 470 -1.18 9.13 3.81
N ARG A 471 -2.32 8.54 3.47
CA ARG A 471 -3.46 8.39 4.41
C ARG A 471 -4.20 7.08 4.22
N LEU A 472 -4.56 6.46 5.35
CA LEU A 472 -5.51 5.36 5.43
C LEU A 472 -6.75 5.83 6.21
N SER A 473 -7.93 5.56 5.70
CA SER A 473 -9.19 5.88 6.37
C SER A 473 -10.20 4.74 6.31
N VAL A 474 -11.16 4.75 7.22
CA VAL A 474 -12.34 3.89 7.15
C VAL A 474 -13.42 4.62 6.35
N GLY A 475 -14.02 3.91 5.40
CA GLY A 475 -15.10 4.42 4.58
C GLY A 475 -16.38 4.69 5.38
N GLY A 476 -17.25 5.48 4.76
CA GLY A 476 -18.55 5.84 5.35
C GLY A 476 -19.72 4.97 4.86
N ARG A 477 -20.93 5.45 5.17
CA ARG A 477 -22.21 4.90 4.69
C ARG A 477 -22.55 5.25 3.24
N THR A 478 -21.59 5.80 2.49
CA THR A 478 -21.77 6.10 1.06
C THR A 478 -21.90 4.79 0.28
N PRO A 479 -22.77 4.73 -0.77
CA PRO A 479 -22.98 3.54 -1.60
C PRO A 479 -21.84 3.26 -2.58
N TYR A 480 -20.61 3.19 -2.07
CA TYR A 480 -19.45 2.78 -2.82
C TYR A 480 -19.57 1.32 -3.28
N LEU A 481 -19.05 1.01 -4.47
CA LEU A 481 -19.03 -0.37 -4.97
C LEU A 481 -18.19 -1.28 -4.08
N VAL A 482 -17.04 -0.80 -3.59
CA VAL A 482 -16.16 -1.56 -2.69
C VAL A 482 -16.87 -2.05 -1.43
N ASN A 483 -17.87 -1.31 -0.91
CA ASN A 483 -18.66 -1.76 0.24
C ASN A 483 -19.49 -3.01 -0.06
N THR A 484 -19.82 -3.27 -1.33
CA THR A 484 -20.56 -4.46 -1.77
C THR A 484 -19.66 -5.70 -1.79
N SER A 485 -18.44 -5.55 -2.28
CA SER A 485 -17.55 -6.69 -2.54
C SER A 485 -16.69 -7.12 -1.37
N THR A 486 -16.56 -6.25 -0.37
CA THR A 486 -15.74 -6.48 0.82
C THR A 486 -16.54 -7.01 2.01
N VAL A 487 -17.83 -7.32 1.87
CA VAL A 487 -18.64 -7.86 2.97
C VAL A 487 -18.00 -9.14 3.52
N ASN A 488 -17.44 -9.06 4.74
CA ASN A 488 -16.62 -10.11 5.38
C ASN A 488 -15.42 -10.59 4.55
N LYS A 489 -14.92 -9.74 3.64
CA LYS A 489 -13.79 -10.00 2.75
C LYS A 489 -12.77 -8.86 2.87
N PHE A 490 -11.61 -9.04 2.28
CA PHE A 490 -10.58 -8.02 2.28
C PHE A 490 -10.73 -7.07 1.10
N GLY A 491 -10.18 -5.87 1.24
CA GLY A 491 -10.07 -4.95 0.11
C GLY A 491 -10.22 -3.49 0.50
N MET A 492 -9.90 -2.64 -0.46
CA MET A 492 -9.91 -1.20 -0.28
C MET A 492 -10.05 -0.47 -1.60
N LEU A 493 -10.47 0.78 -1.49
CA LEU A 493 -10.38 1.78 -2.53
C LEU A 493 -9.08 2.54 -2.39
N ILE A 494 -8.46 2.90 -3.51
CA ILE A 494 -7.22 3.66 -3.56
C ILE A 494 -7.41 4.84 -4.50
N GLU A 495 -7.22 6.05 -3.98
CA GLU A 495 -7.20 7.27 -4.80
C GLU A 495 -5.75 7.65 -5.11
N LEU A 496 -5.43 7.62 -6.39
CA LEU A 496 -4.15 8.10 -6.92
C LEU A 496 -4.36 9.40 -7.70
N PRO A 497 -3.37 10.29 -7.82
CA PRO A 497 -3.44 11.38 -8.80
C PRO A 497 -3.82 10.84 -10.19
N ALA A 498 -4.79 11.49 -10.82
CA ALA A 498 -5.36 11.09 -12.10
C ALA A 498 -5.90 12.32 -12.85
N GLN A 499 -6.68 12.08 -13.91
CA GLN A 499 -7.33 13.13 -14.71
C GLN A 499 -6.31 14.06 -15.38
N TYR A 500 -5.16 13.52 -15.71
CA TYR A 500 -4.13 14.26 -16.41
C TYR A 500 -4.67 14.61 -17.81
N ALA A 501 -4.63 15.88 -18.20
CA ALA A 501 -5.31 16.38 -19.40
C ALA A 501 -4.88 15.62 -20.66
N ASN A 502 -5.78 14.77 -21.19
CA ASN A 502 -5.52 13.86 -22.31
C ASN A 502 -4.36 12.87 -22.10
N SER A 503 -3.93 12.63 -20.86
CA SER A 503 -2.67 11.94 -20.59
C SER A 503 -2.57 10.58 -21.26
N TYR A 504 -1.34 10.14 -21.30
CA TYR A 504 -0.88 8.82 -21.64
C TYR A 504 -0.69 8.04 -20.32
N GLY A 505 -0.65 6.70 -20.37
CA GLY A 505 -0.33 5.90 -19.18
C GLY A 505 1.07 6.23 -18.69
N THR A 506 1.18 7.12 -17.71
CA THR A 506 2.49 7.60 -17.25
C THR A 506 3.25 6.45 -16.58
N LEU A 507 4.56 6.43 -16.78
CA LEU A 507 5.47 5.44 -16.19
C LEU A 507 5.27 5.32 -14.67
N MET A 508 5.10 6.47 -14.01
CA MET A 508 4.91 6.54 -12.57
C MET A 508 3.58 5.93 -12.12
N GLN A 509 2.49 6.17 -12.85
CA GLN A 509 1.17 5.62 -12.50
C GLN A 509 1.14 4.10 -12.66
N THR A 510 1.74 3.59 -13.73
CA THR A 510 1.81 2.14 -13.96
C THR A 510 2.71 1.46 -12.93
N ASP A 511 3.86 2.06 -12.58
CA ASP A 511 4.75 1.54 -11.53
C ASP A 511 4.04 1.46 -10.16
N ILE A 512 3.37 2.54 -9.76
CA ILE A 512 2.69 2.63 -8.45
C ILE A 512 1.49 1.69 -8.38
N THR A 513 0.71 1.60 -9.46
CA THR A 513 -0.42 0.64 -9.53
C THR A 513 0.09 -0.80 -9.36
N CYS A 514 1.19 -1.16 -10.04
CA CYS A 514 1.79 -2.49 -9.92
C CYS A 514 2.35 -2.74 -8.52
N GLU A 515 3.04 -1.78 -7.91
CA GLU A 515 3.59 -1.92 -6.54
C GLU A 515 2.51 -2.14 -5.49
N ILE A 516 1.40 -1.42 -5.60
CA ILE A 516 0.23 -1.61 -4.74
C ILE A 516 -0.33 -3.02 -4.89
N CYS A 517 -0.51 -3.50 -6.13
CA CYS A 517 -1.01 -4.85 -6.36
C CYS A 517 -0.04 -5.92 -5.84
N ARG A 518 1.27 -5.74 -6.08
CA ARG A 518 2.32 -6.62 -5.55
C ARG A 518 2.31 -6.68 -4.02
N ALA A 519 2.11 -5.54 -3.36
CA ALA A 519 1.97 -5.49 -1.90
C ALA A 519 0.70 -6.21 -1.42
N VAL A 520 -0.40 -6.14 -2.16
CA VAL A 520 -1.61 -6.91 -1.83
C VAL A 520 -1.36 -8.40 -1.85
N PHE A 521 -0.66 -8.93 -2.86
CA PHE A 521 -0.31 -10.37 -2.88
C PHE A 521 0.61 -10.76 -1.71
N SER A 522 1.47 -9.85 -1.26
CA SER A 522 2.36 -10.10 -0.11
C SER A 522 1.61 -10.12 1.23
N VAL A 523 0.65 -9.22 1.42
CA VAL A 523 0.02 -8.97 2.72
C VAL A 523 -1.30 -9.73 2.88
N TYR A 524 -2.13 -9.76 1.84
CA TYR A 524 -3.44 -10.39 1.86
C TYR A 524 -3.36 -11.84 1.39
N GLN A 525 -2.44 -12.62 1.95
CA GLN A 525 -2.33 -14.04 1.59
C GLN A 525 -3.58 -14.81 2.03
N PRO A 526 -4.12 -15.72 1.21
CA PRO A 526 -5.20 -16.58 1.66
C PRO A 526 -4.67 -17.47 2.80
N PRO A 527 -5.53 -17.83 3.76
CA PRO A 527 -5.13 -18.79 4.79
C PRO A 527 -4.63 -20.07 4.13
N GLU A 528 -3.51 -20.62 4.62
CA GLU A 528 -3.02 -21.90 4.13
C GLU A 528 -4.16 -22.92 4.21
N PRO A 529 -4.34 -23.79 3.19
CA PRO A 529 -5.34 -24.83 3.25
C PRO A 529 -5.09 -25.62 4.53
N VAL A 530 -6.07 -25.58 5.43
CA VAL A 530 -6.05 -26.38 6.66
C VAL A 530 -5.85 -27.82 6.18
N VAL A 531 -4.65 -28.36 6.40
CA VAL A 531 -4.40 -29.78 6.19
C VAL A 531 -5.48 -30.47 7.00
N PRO A 532 -6.40 -31.24 6.37
CA PRO A 532 -7.46 -31.89 7.12
C PRO A 532 -6.77 -32.64 8.25
N PRO A 533 -7.26 -32.52 9.51
CA PRO A 533 -6.60 -33.15 10.63
C PRO A 533 -6.37 -34.60 10.23
N VAL A 534 -5.10 -35.01 10.21
CA VAL A 534 -4.72 -36.41 10.12
C VAL A 534 -5.69 -37.15 11.00
N GLN A 535 -6.40 -38.15 10.46
CA GLN A 535 -7.28 -39.02 11.24
C GLN A 535 -6.52 -39.43 12.51
N LEU A 536 -6.82 -38.76 13.62
CA LEU A 536 -6.15 -38.94 14.89
C LEU A 536 -6.72 -40.22 15.51
N GLY A 537 -6.21 -41.35 15.04
CA GLY A 537 -6.22 -42.62 15.76
C GLY A 537 -5.21 -42.64 16.93
N SER A 538 -4.56 -41.52 17.22
CA SER A 538 -3.65 -41.39 18.36
C SER A 538 -3.83 -40.04 19.03
N MET A 539 -4.60 -39.98 20.11
CA MET A 539 -4.59 -38.81 21.01
C MET A 539 -3.14 -38.39 21.29
N MET A 540 -2.77 -37.21 20.81
CA MET A 540 -1.50 -36.60 21.15
C MET A 540 -1.61 -36.13 22.61
N ASP A 541 -0.98 -36.87 23.52
CA ASP A 541 -0.91 -36.51 24.93
C ASP A 541 0.02 -35.29 25.10
N LEU A 542 -0.57 -34.09 24.99
CA LEU A 542 0.11 -32.82 25.22
C LEU A 542 0.77 -32.75 26.60
N ARG A 543 0.32 -33.55 27.60
CA ARG A 543 0.93 -33.60 28.93
C ARG A 543 2.29 -34.27 28.90
N ALA A 544 2.53 -35.24 28.01
CA ALA A 544 3.82 -35.92 27.88
C ALA A 544 4.89 -35.00 27.27
N LYS A 545 4.54 -34.18 26.28
CA LYS A 545 5.45 -33.16 25.71
C LYS A 545 5.73 -32.02 26.68
N ALA A 546 4.73 -31.56 27.42
CA ALA A 546 4.91 -30.53 28.45
C ALA A 546 5.81 -31.00 29.61
N ARG A 547 5.75 -32.29 29.99
CA ARG A 547 6.63 -32.88 31.02
C ARG A 547 8.07 -33.09 30.56
N ALA A 548 8.32 -33.18 29.26
CA ALA A 548 9.67 -33.38 28.70
C ALA A 548 10.46 -32.09 28.49
N ASN A 549 9.84 -30.92 28.66
CA ASN A 549 10.48 -29.62 28.46
C ASN A 549 10.50 -28.83 29.77
N THR A 550 11.64 -28.83 30.45
CA THR A 550 11.84 -28.19 31.76
C THR A 550 11.75 -26.65 31.73
N ASN A 551 11.61 -26.04 30.56
CA ASN A 551 11.48 -24.59 30.39
C ASN A 551 10.02 -24.10 30.22
N LEU A 552 9.04 -25.01 30.15
CA LEU A 552 7.62 -24.66 30.14
C LEU A 552 7.08 -24.64 31.57
N ILE A 553 6.65 -23.46 32.03
CA ILE A 553 6.00 -23.29 33.35
C ILE A 553 4.65 -24.03 33.36
N HIS A 554 4.37 -24.70 34.48
CA HIS A 554 3.19 -25.55 34.70
C HIS A 554 1.85 -24.84 34.38
N HIS A 555 1.10 -25.42 33.45
CA HIS A 555 -0.31 -25.11 33.21
C HIS A 555 -1.15 -25.59 34.41
N TYR A 556 -2.02 -24.73 34.94
CA TYR A 556 -3.11 -25.13 35.84
C TYR A 556 -4.44 -24.96 35.11
N THR A 557 -5.08 -26.09 34.78
CA THR A 557 -6.47 -26.13 34.33
C THR A 557 -7.32 -26.49 35.54
N PHE A 558 -8.25 -25.63 35.95
CA PHE A 558 -9.25 -25.99 36.95
C PHE A 558 -10.52 -26.47 36.24
N GLU A 559 -10.72 -27.78 36.21
CA GLU A 559 -12.01 -28.38 35.88
C GLU A 559 -12.78 -28.66 37.18
N GLY A 560 -13.88 -27.93 37.40
CA GLY A 560 -14.87 -28.27 38.42
C GLY A 560 -16.00 -29.11 37.79
N PRO A 561 -16.34 -30.28 38.34
CA PRO A 561 -17.36 -31.15 37.75
C PRO A 561 -18.77 -30.59 38.02
N HIS A 562 -19.60 -30.50 36.98
CA HIS A 562 -21.04 -30.54 37.15
C HIS A 562 -21.56 -31.92 36.75
N GLN A 563 -22.11 -32.59 37.77
CA GLN A 563 -23.05 -33.72 37.75
C GLN A 563 -22.45 -35.13 37.62
N GLY A 564 -22.28 -35.80 38.76
CA GLY A 564 -22.48 -37.24 38.89
C GLY A 564 -23.90 -37.53 39.41
N PRO A 565 -24.53 -38.65 39.02
CA PRO A 565 -25.89 -39.00 39.42
C PRO A 565 -25.93 -39.61 40.83
N SER A 566 -27.05 -39.38 41.53
CA SER A 566 -27.53 -40.06 42.75
C SER A 566 -26.72 -39.85 44.04
N GLY A 567 -27.44 -39.47 45.10
CA GLY A 567 -26.87 -39.18 46.42
C GLY A 567 -26.43 -40.43 47.18
N VAL A 568 -25.18 -40.44 47.63
CA VAL A 568 -24.69 -41.02 48.89
C VAL A 568 -23.44 -40.23 49.29
N THR A 569 -23.36 -39.79 50.54
CA THR A 569 -22.17 -39.13 51.11
C THR A 569 -21.12 -40.20 51.47
N THR A 570 -19.93 -40.13 50.88
CA THR A 570 -18.75 -40.89 51.32
C THR A 570 -17.72 -39.94 51.92
N ASN A 571 -17.37 -40.17 53.20
CA ASN A 571 -16.25 -39.53 53.87
C ASN A 571 -14.93 -40.18 53.42
N LEU A 572 -13.97 -39.37 52.97
CA LEU A 572 -12.56 -39.78 52.90
C LEU A 572 -11.75 -38.91 53.87
N SER A 573 -10.95 -39.59 54.68
CA SER A 573 -10.13 -39.05 55.77
C SER A 573 -8.82 -38.44 55.29
N HIS A 574 -8.36 -37.46 56.06
CA HIS A 574 -7.08 -36.75 55.96
C HIS A 574 -5.86 -37.65 55.76
N GLY A 575 -5.06 -37.32 54.75
CA GLY A 575 -3.67 -37.76 54.66
C GLY A 575 -3.26 -37.99 53.22
N ASP A 576 -2.83 -36.93 52.54
CA ASP A 576 -1.73 -36.90 51.56
C ASP A 576 -1.87 -35.71 50.63
N TYR A 577 -1.34 -34.53 51.02
CA TYR A 577 -0.80 -33.58 50.03
C TYR A 577 0.39 -32.81 50.60
N LEU A 578 1.47 -32.85 49.82
CA LEU A 578 2.75 -32.17 50.01
C LEU A 578 2.56 -30.65 49.97
N LEU A 579 3.05 -29.99 51.02
CA LEU A 579 3.25 -28.55 51.10
C LEU A 579 4.48 -28.16 50.29
N ASP A 580 4.33 -27.30 49.28
CA ASP A 580 5.39 -26.36 48.91
C ASP A 580 4.81 -24.94 48.91
N ARG A 581 5.38 -24.10 49.77
CA ARG A 581 5.01 -22.69 49.95
C ARG A 581 5.96 -21.85 49.12
N LYS A 582 5.47 -21.25 48.04
CA LYS A 582 6.06 -20.04 47.46
C LYS A 582 4.98 -19.09 46.95
N GLY A 583 4.83 -17.95 47.64
CA GLY A 583 4.11 -16.77 47.15
C GLY A 583 3.05 -16.24 48.12
N ASP A 584 3.24 -15.00 48.58
CA ASP A 584 2.38 -14.28 49.54
C ASP A 584 1.09 -13.76 48.88
N LEU A 585 0.13 -14.66 48.61
CA LEU A 585 -1.24 -14.27 48.26
C LEU A 585 -2.13 -14.39 49.51
N HIS A 586 -2.49 -13.27 50.14
CA HIS A 586 -3.43 -13.25 51.27
C HIS A 586 -4.61 -12.33 50.97
N LEU A 587 -5.83 -12.82 51.22
CA LEU A 587 -7.08 -12.06 51.13
C LEU A 587 -7.21 -11.18 52.39
N ALA A 588 -7.19 -9.85 52.25
CA ALA A 588 -7.41 -8.94 53.37
C ALA A 588 -8.89 -8.57 53.48
N ALA A 589 -9.52 -8.87 54.62
CA ALA A 589 -10.87 -8.40 54.95
C ALA A 589 -10.81 -7.01 55.61
N TRP A 590 -11.63 -6.07 55.14
CA TRP A 590 -11.86 -4.79 55.83
C TRP A 590 -12.95 -4.95 56.90
N ASN A 591 -12.58 -4.74 58.16
CA ASN A 591 -13.46 -4.76 59.33
C ASN A 591 -14.32 -3.50 59.40
N TYR A 592 -15.64 -3.61 59.20
CA TYR A 592 -16.62 -2.68 59.80
C TYR A 592 -18.00 -3.33 59.91
N THR A 593 -18.24 -4.13 60.96
CA THR A 593 -19.54 -4.29 61.64
C THR A 593 -19.35 -4.89 63.04
N PRO A 594 -20.22 -4.59 64.02
CA PRO A 594 -20.05 -4.98 65.43
C PRO A 594 -20.60 -6.37 65.80
N TYR A 595 -20.83 -7.28 64.84
CA TYR A 595 -21.35 -8.61 65.14
C TYR A 595 -20.23 -9.66 65.22
N ARG A 596 -20.01 -10.16 66.45
CA ARG A 596 -19.14 -11.30 66.73
C ARG A 596 -19.71 -12.55 66.05
N VAL A 597 -18.93 -13.20 65.20
CA VAL A 597 -19.20 -14.57 64.75
C VAL A 597 -18.01 -15.44 65.17
N GLU A 598 -18.27 -16.43 66.01
CA GLU A 598 -17.28 -17.45 66.39
C GLU A 598 -17.36 -18.63 65.41
N TYR A 599 -16.21 -19.16 65.00
CA TYR A 599 -16.11 -20.34 64.15
C TYR A 599 -15.46 -21.50 64.92
N GLY A 600 -16.11 -22.66 64.91
CA GLY A 600 -15.56 -23.94 65.39
C GLY A 600 -14.50 -24.51 64.44
N PRO A 601 -13.72 -25.52 64.88
CA PRO A 601 -12.48 -25.89 64.20
C PRO A 601 -12.72 -26.76 62.96
N GLY A 602 -12.19 -26.31 61.82
CA GLY A 602 -11.93 -27.15 60.65
C GLY A 602 -12.38 -26.58 59.30
N ALA A 603 -11.47 -25.92 58.58
CA ALA A 603 -11.28 -26.00 57.11
C ALA A 603 -10.27 -24.94 56.64
N ASP A 604 -9.19 -25.39 55.99
CA ASP A 604 -8.10 -24.59 55.43
C ASP A 604 -8.31 -24.27 53.94
N ALA A 605 -7.78 -23.10 53.57
CA ALA A 605 -7.32 -22.58 52.27
C ALA A 605 -8.06 -22.86 50.93
N LEU A 606 -8.45 -21.74 50.30
CA LEU A 606 -8.47 -21.48 48.84
C LEU A 606 -9.46 -22.23 47.94
N SER A 607 -10.63 -22.63 48.47
CA SER A 607 -11.84 -22.72 47.64
C SER A 607 -13.10 -22.48 48.47
N ARG A 608 -13.40 -21.21 48.76
CA ARG A 608 -14.78 -20.82 49.05
C ARG A 608 -15.10 -19.57 48.25
N ALA A 609 -15.77 -19.81 47.13
CA ALA A 609 -16.56 -18.80 46.45
C ALA A 609 -17.47 -18.15 47.49
N GLY A 610 -17.33 -16.84 47.67
CA GLY A 610 -18.34 -16.06 48.37
C GLY A 610 -19.62 -16.09 47.53
N THR A 611 -20.69 -16.61 48.11
CA THR A 611 -22.05 -16.22 47.72
C THR A 611 -22.18 -14.72 47.99
N GLY A 612 -22.50 -13.95 46.94
CA GLY A 612 -22.73 -12.51 47.06
C GLY A 612 -23.82 -12.23 48.07
N ALA A 613 -23.50 -11.41 49.08
CA ALA A 613 -24.52 -10.67 49.80
C ALA A 613 -24.79 -9.38 49.00
N ASP A 614 -26.06 -9.05 48.81
CA ASP A 614 -26.50 -7.82 48.15
C ASP A 614 -25.80 -6.60 48.76
N VAL A 615 -25.04 -5.89 47.92
CA VAL A 615 -24.62 -4.53 48.23
C VAL A 615 -25.43 -3.62 47.32
N ALA A 616 -26.48 -3.04 47.89
CA ALA A 616 -27.19 -1.96 47.23
C ALA A 616 -26.37 -0.67 47.34
N ASN A 617 -25.59 -0.37 46.31
CA ASN A 617 -25.23 0.98 45.96
C ASN A 617 -25.25 1.13 44.44
N ASN A 618 -25.92 2.20 43.99
CA ASN A 618 -26.21 2.41 42.58
C ASN A 618 -24.91 2.41 41.77
N TRP A 619 -24.90 1.63 40.68
CA TRP A 619 -23.89 1.51 39.63
C TRP A 619 -22.73 0.52 39.91
N ASN A 620 -22.90 -0.68 39.33
CA ASN A 620 -21.96 -1.80 39.10
C ASN A 620 -21.99 -2.97 40.11
N TYR A 621 -22.24 -4.17 39.57
CA TYR A 621 -22.09 -5.47 40.24
C TYR A 621 -20.76 -6.10 39.82
N GLY A 622 -19.90 -6.50 40.77
CA GLY A 622 -18.70 -7.27 40.47
C GLY A 622 -17.97 -7.75 41.73
N ALA A 623 -17.36 -8.94 41.64
CA ALA A 623 -16.42 -9.46 42.64
C ALA A 623 -14.99 -9.40 42.05
N GLY A 624 -14.02 -8.89 42.80
CA GLY A 624 -12.65 -8.70 42.32
C GLY A 624 -11.59 -9.25 43.26
N TRP A 625 -10.44 -9.61 42.70
CA TRP A 625 -9.21 -9.91 43.44
C TRP A 625 -8.29 -8.70 43.39
N SER A 626 -7.64 -8.39 44.50
CA SER A 626 -6.57 -7.38 44.55
C SER A 626 -5.29 -8.00 45.10
N THR A 627 -4.15 -7.51 44.63
CA THR A 627 -2.84 -7.79 45.22
C THR A 627 -2.49 -6.65 46.16
N THR A 628 -1.98 -6.96 47.36
CA THR A 628 -1.73 -5.95 48.38
C THR A 628 -0.40 -5.21 48.20
N ASN A 629 0.42 -5.58 47.21
CA ASN A 629 1.71 -4.94 46.93
C ASN A 629 1.98 -4.89 45.42
N ALA A 630 2.71 -3.86 44.98
CA ALA A 630 3.19 -3.71 43.61
C ALA A 630 4.19 -4.83 43.27
N VAL A 631 3.71 -5.89 42.61
CA VAL A 631 4.54 -6.96 42.08
C VAL A 631 4.64 -6.79 40.57
N SER A 632 5.85 -6.67 40.05
CA SER A 632 6.10 -6.76 38.60
C SER A 632 5.97 -8.21 38.16
N LEU A 633 5.05 -8.48 37.23
CA LEU A 633 4.93 -9.79 36.59
C LEU A 633 6.01 -9.96 35.51
N PRO A 634 6.51 -11.18 35.25
CA PRO A 634 7.46 -11.44 34.17
C PRO A 634 6.84 -11.11 32.81
N ALA A 635 7.63 -10.59 31.87
CA ALA A 635 7.19 -10.23 30.51
C ALA A 635 6.71 -11.42 29.66
N THR A 636 6.86 -12.65 30.14
CA THR A 636 6.58 -13.91 29.43
C THR A 636 5.37 -14.67 29.95
N LEU A 637 4.56 -14.07 30.84
CA LEU A 637 3.34 -14.71 31.32
C LEU A 637 2.23 -14.63 30.25
N THR A 638 1.85 -15.77 29.69
CA THR A 638 0.66 -15.88 28.82
C THR A 638 -0.53 -16.35 29.66
N VAL A 639 -1.65 -15.64 29.57
CA VAL A 639 -2.93 -16.05 30.17
C VAL A 639 -3.88 -16.43 29.03
N GLU A 640 -4.37 -17.66 29.03
CA GLU A 640 -5.32 -18.15 28.04
C GLU A 640 -6.73 -18.19 28.67
N CYS A 641 -7.68 -17.43 28.11
CA CYS A 641 -9.09 -17.51 28.47
C CYS A 641 -9.84 -18.36 27.44
N VAL A 642 -10.38 -19.50 27.88
CA VAL A 642 -11.22 -20.37 27.03
C VAL A 642 -12.65 -19.82 27.02
N LEU A 643 -13.07 -19.20 25.92
CA LEU A 643 -14.45 -18.79 25.70
C LEU A 643 -15.28 -19.98 25.15
N ARG A 644 -16.44 -20.25 25.76
CA ARG A 644 -17.44 -21.20 25.22
C ARG A 644 -18.41 -20.43 24.31
N PRO A 645 -18.51 -20.74 23.00
CA PRO A 645 -19.23 -19.91 22.05
C PRO A 645 -20.72 -20.27 21.90
N ASN A 646 -21.45 -20.60 22.97
CA ASN A 646 -22.88 -20.94 22.87
C ASN A 646 -23.70 -20.46 24.07
N ALA A 647 -24.05 -19.18 24.09
CA ALA A 647 -25.22 -18.67 24.81
C ALA A 647 -25.71 -17.39 24.13
N LEU A 648 -26.80 -17.48 23.36
CA LEU A 648 -27.57 -16.31 22.93
C LEU A 648 -28.16 -15.62 24.16
N PRO A 649 -28.07 -14.29 24.31
CA PRO A 649 -28.79 -13.58 25.35
C PRO A 649 -30.30 -13.66 25.06
N ALA A 650 -31.08 -14.09 26.06
CA ALA A 650 -32.53 -14.03 25.99
C ALA A 650 -32.98 -12.57 25.84
N ALA A 651 -33.90 -12.34 24.90
CA ALA A 651 -34.49 -11.04 24.63
C ALA A 651 -35.19 -10.49 25.89
N GLY A 652 -34.69 -9.37 26.39
CA GLY A 652 -35.25 -8.60 27.50
C GLY A 652 -35.31 -7.13 27.13
N SER A 653 -36.52 -6.58 27.19
CA SER A 653 -36.95 -5.25 26.75
C SER A 653 -36.10 -4.07 27.22
N GLY A 654 -35.83 -3.16 26.28
CA GLY A 654 -35.78 -1.73 26.55
C GLY A 654 -34.40 -1.08 26.41
N SER A 655 -34.38 0.00 25.63
CA SER A 655 -33.34 1.02 25.47
C SER A 655 -32.12 0.71 24.58
N GLY A 656 -32.12 1.38 23.43
CA GLY A 656 -30.96 2.12 22.91
C GLY A 656 -29.86 1.31 22.24
N TYR A 657 -29.96 1.13 20.94
CA TYR A 657 -28.77 1.00 20.09
C TYR A 657 -28.02 2.34 20.12
N ILE A 658 -26.75 2.33 20.54
CA ILE A 658 -25.80 3.38 20.21
C ILE A 658 -24.56 2.67 19.65
N VAL A 659 -24.18 3.16 18.47
CA VAL A 659 -23.16 2.68 17.51
C VAL A 659 -21.78 2.51 18.15
#